data_AF-A0A290QA08-F1
#
_entry.id   AF-A0A290QA08-F1
#
_cell.length_a   1.000
_cell.length_b   1.000
_cell.length_c   1.000
_cell.angle_alpha   90.00
_cell.angle_beta   90.00
_cell.angle_gamma   90.00
#
_symmetry.space_group_name_H-M   'P 1'
#
loop_
_entity.id
_entity.type
_entity.pdbx_description
1 polymer ?
#
loop_
_entity_poly.entity_id
_entity_poly.type
_entity_poly.pdbx_seq_one_letter_code
_entity_poly.pdbx_strand_id
1 'polypeptide(L)'
;MNLPLPRWSRLPQRLLLSTVALALTTALLAQKSAPASLPATPASASSETLAPDAPVTYDADAMALILARRYVAGEGNADSRIALLDALGRMGWDVRNHPGLITHPAPAGTATGLAMRDYEIDELLWKPADQPTVRFISFAQAVAIPFEDADPEELAQDLLDTLRKSADSDNPQQRFWARFIIALGRVSPSGYDLTGLAPAPVIQPSQKQLKALEKQAKGNPFALIAAMQPQPVWDEKDPVLAASPRPERDEDDPRSTIQQRDQKRLDELSDELNALSEKIGAATDPAAQKILQDKLNKLMTEMAAISNRSATASTLQAAATMRKLTQPHSSKSNSNDESEEDDDSDSDDEDDDKKSSGPRFIAEWRDQPLSLLQVSLLTRVLSADLRLYAKRTSAPASKSRARLGSFFSPRSPSLSSTSGISGSLPFAMITLAQLAPAPAPNFGDQFSGAGGDIWATVTGAYTGAVLDHHLPDSKFSKAAGIANVIIAWYKTIMSVARQKITIEVENAPLVRTKNRTAGEKRTAKATVEIDFPKSDVLKAIRAAGNLTTIDLQLPDGGPVSGAKVVWRLVEGSYNNKYQTAKGGWEYKPELAVVQFAEGAGYTSTTNDAGEATITIEGAPQKKILPKNVRPYMRRAAIAVEVTIKVGNITQDMNDAINTAMGGPVGGGLSFLADMVLRTSFFFQKSQVFDVKDWKEPHWEGDFEITAKASGSKSNKGEKGGPPVTYKWKMERSMEGRLITPDWDEDDSQKKDPTLARYTLEVDGDSRYFKLDDSSSAKSSRIDNRYEATGPVQIQPSGQNQLAYYGRSEPSGNASLSFTGGKMILEIEPFFGAECVVGTYEKNGSRSSNRAETRFLSLLDGVYPSEFRVIEDNDGTQDYYEGTKTFDGLGNLPFVPQFDLEVVLKWRVWRNNPPPKNKTR
;
A
#
# COMPACT_ATOMS: atom_id res chain seq x y z
N MET A 1 -31.68 -42.23 55.05
CA MET A 1 -32.83 -41.85 54.19
C MET A 1 -33.54 -40.73 54.92
N ASN A 2 -33.16 -39.45 54.80
CA ASN A 2 -32.63 -38.67 53.66
C ASN A 2 -33.66 -38.58 52.52
N LEU A 3 -34.14 -37.41 52.08
CA LEU A 3 -33.94 -36.03 52.57
C LEU A 3 -35.17 -35.16 52.18
N PRO A 4 -35.64 -34.20 53.01
CA PRO A 4 -36.80 -33.34 52.69
C PRO A 4 -36.44 -31.93 52.18
N LEU A 5 -37.45 -31.23 51.66
CA LEU A 5 -37.43 -29.84 51.20
C LEU A 5 -37.28 -28.80 52.35
N PRO A 6 -36.68 -27.61 52.09
CA PRO A 6 -36.85 -26.43 52.92
C PRO A 6 -38.01 -25.53 52.47
N ARG A 7 -38.69 -24.86 53.41
CA ARG A 7 -39.79 -23.90 53.18
C ARG A 7 -39.41 -22.48 53.65
N TRP A 8 -39.65 -21.49 52.80
CA TRP A 8 -40.22 -20.16 53.08
C TRP A 8 -40.16 -19.58 54.52
N SER A 9 -39.42 -18.48 54.70
CA SER A 9 -39.74 -17.32 55.60
C SER A 9 -38.57 -16.30 55.57
N ARG A 10 -38.72 -14.99 55.83
CA ARG A 10 -39.88 -14.09 56.03
C ARG A 10 -39.47 -12.65 55.65
N LEU A 11 -40.41 -11.82 55.19
CA LEU A 11 -40.26 -10.36 55.04
C LEU A 11 -40.58 -9.65 56.38
N PRO A 12 -40.14 -8.38 56.59
CA PRO A 12 -41.09 -7.27 56.39
C PRO A 12 -40.49 -5.94 55.86
N GLN A 13 -41.37 -5.07 55.36
CA GLN A 13 -41.08 -3.68 54.97
C GLN A 13 -41.46 -2.68 56.09
N ARG A 14 -40.77 -1.52 56.14
CA ARG A 14 -41.23 -0.15 56.52
C ARG A 14 -40.00 0.79 56.42
N LEU A 15 -39.92 1.88 55.66
CA LEU A 15 -40.88 2.82 55.03
C LEU A 15 -41.46 3.86 56.01
N LEU A 16 -40.88 5.08 56.06
CA LEU A 16 -41.60 6.38 56.03
C LEU A 16 -40.67 7.61 55.82
N LEU A 17 -41.30 8.77 55.61
CA LEU A 17 -40.81 10.09 55.13
C LEU A 17 -40.00 10.94 56.14
N SER A 18 -39.27 11.95 55.63
CA SER A 18 -39.46 13.37 56.01
C SER A 18 -38.87 14.35 54.95
N THR A 19 -39.23 15.65 55.01
CA THR A 19 -39.13 16.62 53.89
C THR A 19 -38.67 18.04 54.27
N VAL A 20 -37.96 18.70 53.33
CA VAL A 20 -37.95 20.16 53.02
C VAL A 20 -37.47 21.21 54.07
N ALA A 21 -36.39 21.92 53.72
CA ALA A 21 -36.20 23.39 53.79
C ALA A 21 -34.91 23.73 52.97
N LEU A 22 -34.78 24.68 52.03
CA LEU A 22 -35.30 26.05 51.81
C LEU A 22 -34.50 27.18 52.51
N ALA A 23 -33.62 27.86 51.76
CA ALA A 23 -33.45 29.34 51.77
C ALA A 23 -32.38 29.83 50.75
N LEU A 24 -32.66 30.96 50.08
CA LEU A 24 -31.67 31.87 49.50
C LEU A 24 -31.38 32.99 50.51
N THR A 25 -30.14 33.49 50.59
CA THR A 25 -29.89 34.91 50.92
C THR A 25 -28.53 35.39 50.41
N THR A 26 -28.37 36.71 50.32
CA THR A 26 -27.31 37.41 49.58
C THR A 26 -26.45 38.36 50.43
N ALA A 27 -25.18 38.46 50.03
CA ALA A 27 -24.37 39.68 49.96
C ALA A 27 -23.89 40.45 51.22
N LEU A 28 -22.56 40.68 51.20
CA LEU A 28 -21.84 41.94 51.49
C LEU A 28 -21.50 42.42 52.93
N LEU A 29 -20.37 43.18 52.93
CA LEU A 29 -19.94 44.28 53.81
C LEU A 29 -19.10 44.03 55.09
N ALA A 30 -17.98 44.78 55.15
CA ALA A 30 -17.34 45.42 56.30
C ALA A 30 -16.64 44.56 57.40
N GLN A 31 -15.54 44.99 58.05
CA GLN A 31 -14.45 45.92 57.67
C GLN A 31 -13.25 45.79 58.65
N LYS A 32 -12.03 46.15 58.20
CA LYS A 32 -10.99 46.89 58.99
C LYS A 32 -10.37 46.26 60.26
N SER A 33 -9.13 45.75 60.13
CA SER A 33 -8.01 46.17 60.99
C SER A 33 -6.63 45.83 60.37
N ALA A 34 -5.65 46.70 60.63
CA ALA A 34 -4.21 46.57 60.35
C ALA A 34 -3.46 46.82 61.69
N PRO A 35 -2.11 46.80 61.83
CA PRO A 35 -1.07 46.69 60.79
C PRO A 35 0.17 45.80 61.11
N ALA A 36 0.99 45.55 60.09
CA ALA A 36 2.45 45.34 60.18
C ALA A 36 3.09 45.73 58.82
N SER A 37 4.40 45.97 58.76
CA SER A 37 5.08 46.62 57.61
C SER A 37 6.32 45.86 57.11
N LEU A 38 6.91 46.39 56.02
CA LEU A 38 8.16 45.99 55.32
C LEU A 38 8.04 44.87 54.26
N PRO A 39 8.90 44.87 53.20
CA PRO A 39 9.46 46.01 52.48
C PRO A 39 9.15 45.94 50.95
N ALA A 40 9.67 46.89 50.16
CA ALA A 40 9.31 47.04 48.75
C ALA A 40 9.78 45.89 47.84
N THR A 41 8.89 45.49 46.91
CA THR A 41 9.18 44.62 45.76
C THR A 41 9.16 45.50 44.49
N PRO A 42 10.06 45.31 43.51
CA PRO A 42 10.13 46.18 42.32
C PRO A 42 8.86 46.14 41.45
N ALA A 43 8.69 47.17 40.64
CA ALA A 43 7.45 47.44 39.91
C ALA A 43 6.99 46.27 39.03
N SER A 44 5.69 45.95 39.13
CA SER A 44 5.02 45.02 38.22
C SER A 44 5.02 45.62 36.82
N ALA A 45 5.75 44.99 35.89
CA ALA A 45 5.64 45.34 34.47
C ALA A 45 4.23 45.01 33.99
N SER A 46 3.54 45.99 33.40
CA SER A 46 2.21 45.81 32.83
C SER A 46 2.23 44.66 31.83
N SER A 47 1.33 43.69 31.99
CA SER A 47 1.14 42.60 31.03
C SER A 47 0.56 43.18 29.74
N GLU A 48 1.44 43.57 28.82
CA GLU A 48 1.06 44.05 27.50
C GLU A 48 0.28 42.94 26.79
N THR A 49 -1.03 43.15 26.64
CA THR A 49 -1.93 42.19 26.01
C THR A 49 -1.67 42.25 24.51
N LEU A 50 -0.70 41.45 24.06
CA LEU A 50 -0.37 41.28 22.64
C LEU A 50 -1.67 41.07 21.86
N ALA A 51 -1.91 41.96 20.89
CA ALA A 51 -3.00 41.78 19.95
C ALA A 51 -2.84 40.42 19.25
N PRO A 52 -3.93 39.67 19.00
CA PRO A 52 -3.83 38.36 18.37
C PRO A 52 -3.13 38.49 17.00
N ASP A 53 -2.07 37.71 16.81
CA ASP A 53 -1.26 37.71 15.58
C ASP A 53 -2.16 37.66 14.33
N ALA A 54 -1.85 38.49 13.34
CA ALA A 54 -2.60 38.52 12.08
C ALA A 54 -2.64 37.10 11.45
N PRO A 55 -3.79 36.65 10.93
CA PRO A 55 -3.95 35.29 10.44
C PRO A 55 -3.00 35.03 9.26
N VAL A 56 -2.07 34.09 9.45
CA VAL A 56 -1.01 33.79 8.49
C VAL A 56 -1.59 33.18 7.22
N THR A 57 -1.38 33.87 6.10
CA THR A 57 -1.84 33.47 4.77
C THR A 57 -0.90 32.42 4.19
N TYR A 58 -1.28 31.15 4.31
CA TYR A 58 -0.68 30.04 3.58
C TYR A 58 -1.08 30.10 2.10
N ASP A 59 -0.22 29.61 1.22
CA ASP A 59 -0.57 29.38 -0.18
C ASP A 59 -1.39 28.08 -0.36
N ALA A 60 -1.77 27.79 -1.61
CA ALA A 60 -2.58 26.61 -1.93
C ALA A 60 -1.86 25.28 -1.66
N ASP A 61 -0.53 25.22 -1.82
CA ASP A 61 0.26 24.00 -1.57
C ASP A 61 0.36 23.70 -0.08
N ALA A 62 0.82 24.68 0.70
CA ALA A 62 0.95 24.57 2.14
C ALA A 62 -0.40 24.27 2.79
N MET A 63 -1.48 24.92 2.35
CA MET A 63 -2.83 24.67 2.86
C MET A 63 -3.36 23.28 2.49
N ALA A 64 -3.21 22.84 1.23
CA ALA A 64 -3.61 21.49 0.83
C ALA A 64 -2.86 20.41 1.62
N LEU A 65 -1.57 20.61 1.86
CA LEU A 65 -0.75 19.71 2.67
C LEU A 65 -1.12 19.73 4.16
N ILE A 66 -1.36 20.90 4.76
CA ILE A 66 -1.77 21.03 6.16
C ILE A 66 -3.10 20.29 6.39
N LEU A 67 -4.06 20.44 5.47
CA LEU A 67 -5.35 19.76 5.55
C LEU A 67 -5.23 18.26 5.31
N ALA A 68 -4.40 17.81 4.36
CA ALA A 68 -4.13 16.38 4.16
C ALA A 68 -3.47 15.76 5.41
N ARG A 69 -2.48 16.43 6.02
CA ARG A 69 -1.86 16.00 7.28
C ARG A 69 -2.87 15.92 8.42
N ARG A 70 -3.73 16.93 8.59
CA ARG A 70 -4.77 16.95 9.65
C ARG A 70 -5.86 15.90 9.40
N TYR A 71 -6.18 15.61 8.14
CA TYR A 71 -7.08 14.51 7.78
C TYR A 71 -6.52 13.14 8.21
N VAL A 72 -5.27 12.82 7.85
CA VAL A 72 -4.65 11.54 8.23
C VAL A 72 -4.38 11.45 9.74
N ALA A 73 -3.74 12.47 10.33
CA ALA A 73 -3.33 12.47 11.74
C ALA A 73 -4.49 12.64 12.75
N GLY A 74 -5.71 12.89 12.29
CA GLY A 74 -6.92 12.82 13.11
C GLY A 74 -7.55 11.42 13.17
N GLU A 75 -7.07 10.45 12.38
CA GLU A 75 -7.53 9.04 12.40
C GLU A 75 -9.05 8.85 12.22
N GLY A 76 -9.75 9.84 11.64
CA GLY A 76 -11.22 9.82 11.44
C GLY A 76 -12.02 10.62 12.46
N ASN A 77 -11.36 11.29 13.40
CA ASN A 77 -12.01 12.08 14.45
C ASN A 77 -12.53 13.45 13.94
N ALA A 78 -12.95 14.30 14.88
CA ALA A 78 -13.45 15.64 14.57
C ALA A 78 -12.44 16.54 13.82
N ASP A 79 -11.14 16.42 14.07
CA ASP A 79 -10.11 17.14 13.31
C ASP A 79 -10.01 16.64 11.87
N SER A 80 -10.11 15.33 11.63
CA SER A 80 -10.20 14.79 10.27
C SER A 80 -11.45 15.31 9.54
N ARG A 81 -12.59 15.38 10.24
CA ARG A 81 -13.85 15.91 9.70
C ARG A 81 -13.74 17.39 9.34
N ILE A 82 -13.17 18.21 10.22
CA ILE A 82 -12.96 19.64 9.98
C ILE A 82 -11.96 19.85 8.83
N ALA A 83 -10.90 19.04 8.75
CA ALA A 83 -9.93 19.12 7.66
C ALA A 83 -10.53 18.78 6.29
N LEU A 84 -11.36 17.73 6.21
CA LEU A 84 -12.06 17.36 4.98
C LEU A 84 -13.12 18.41 4.60
N LEU A 85 -13.85 18.98 5.56
CA LEU A 85 -14.83 20.04 5.31
C LEU A 85 -14.17 21.33 4.77
N ASP A 86 -13.05 21.78 5.36
CA ASP A 86 -12.32 22.96 4.86
C ASP A 86 -11.65 22.67 3.49
N ALA A 87 -11.18 21.44 3.26
CA ALA A 87 -10.69 21.04 1.94
C ALA A 87 -11.79 21.07 0.87
N LEU A 88 -12.98 20.50 1.14
CA LEU A 88 -14.13 20.56 0.23
C LEU A 88 -14.57 22.01 -0.04
N GLY A 89 -14.64 22.85 1.01
CA GLY A 89 -14.92 24.27 0.85
C GLY A 89 -13.90 25.01 -0.04
N ARG A 90 -12.60 24.67 0.04
CA ARG A 90 -11.55 25.23 -0.82
C ARG A 90 -11.59 24.71 -2.26
N MET A 91 -12.01 23.47 -2.47
CA MET A 91 -12.38 22.95 -3.80
C MET A 91 -13.65 23.60 -4.34
N GLY A 92 -14.40 24.35 -3.52
CA GLY A 92 -15.69 24.93 -3.88
C GLY A 92 -16.79 23.88 -3.98
N TRP A 93 -16.75 22.81 -3.18
CA TRP A 93 -17.75 21.76 -3.15
C TRP A 93 -18.71 21.99 -1.97
N ASP A 94 -20.01 21.80 -2.20
CA ASP A 94 -21.00 21.82 -1.12
C ASP A 94 -20.96 20.49 -0.33
N VAL A 95 -21.47 20.52 0.90
CA VAL A 95 -21.95 19.31 1.58
C VAL A 95 -23.46 19.33 1.65
N ARG A 96 -24.10 18.25 1.22
CA ARG A 96 -25.56 18.06 1.27
C ARG A 96 -25.91 16.92 2.22
N ASN A 97 -27.02 17.04 2.96
CA ASN A 97 -27.55 15.93 3.73
C ASN A 97 -28.26 14.90 2.83
N HIS A 98 -28.71 13.77 3.40
CA HIS A 98 -29.46 12.76 2.65
C HIS A 98 -30.65 13.33 1.82
N PRO A 99 -31.53 14.20 2.36
CA PRO A 99 -32.54 14.94 1.58
C PRO A 99 -32.03 15.86 0.45
N GLY A 100 -30.72 16.07 0.30
CA GLY A 100 -30.14 16.97 -0.69
C GLY A 100 -30.03 18.44 -0.25
N LEU A 101 -30.40 18.78 0.99
CA LEU A 101 -30.27 20.14 1.51
C LEU A 101 -28.80 20.44 1.83
N ILE A 102 -28.29 21.58 1.39
CA ILE A 102 -26.91 22.01 1.66
C ILE A 102 -26.75 22.31 3.16
N THR A 103 -25.88 21.56 3.84
CA THR A 103 -25.55 21.72 5.27
C THR A 103 -24.26 22.51 5.49
N HIS A 104 -23.30 22.39 4.57
CA HIS A 104 -22.11 23.23 4.52
C HIS A 104 -21.93 23.75 3.08
N PRO A 105 -22.35 24.99 2.77
CA PRO A 105 -22.19 25.55 1.43
C PRO A 105 -20.71 25.86 1.15
N ALA A 106 -20.33 25.75 -0.12
CA ALA A 106 -19.07 26.31 -0.58
C ALA A 106 -19.00 27.84 -0.32
N PRO A 107 -17.81 28.42 -0.06
CA PRO A 107 -17.65 29.86 0.10
C PRO A 107 -18.24 30.66 -1.07
N ALA A 108 -18.86 31.80 -0.76
CA ALA A 108 -19.55 32.63 -1.75
C ALA A 108 -18.62 32.99 -2.93
N GLY A 109 -19.05 32.68 -4.15
CA GLY A 109 -18.29 32.90 -5.38
C GLY A 109 -17.25 31.81 -5.74
N THR A 110 -17.07 30.78 -4.90
CA THR A 110 -16.18 29.64 -5.20
C THR A 110 -16.91 28.36 -5.64
N ALA A 111 -18.24 28.32 -5.49
CA ALA A 111 -19.05 27.12 -5.71
C ALA A 111 -18.88 26.54 -7.14
N THR A 112 -18.38 25.31 -7.19
CA THR A 112 -18.21 24.49 -8.40
C THR A 112 -19.42 23.61 -8.72
N GLY A 113 -20.49 23.70 -7.91
CA GLY A 113 -21.74 22.91 -8.03
C GLY A 113 -21.61 21.42 -7.71
N LEU A 114 -20.37 20.90 -7.64
CA LEU A 114 -20.07 19.61 -7.06
C LEU A 114 -20.46 19.58 -5.58
N ALA A 115 -20.96 18.45 -5.11
CA ALA A 115 -21.25 18.23 -3.71
C ALA A 115 -20.81 16.85 -3.24
N MET A 116 -20.38 16.76 -1.97
CA MET A 116 -20.27 15.51 -1.23
C MET A 116 -21.48 15.38 -0.29
N ARG A 117 -21.90 14.15 0.05
CA ARG A 117 -22.99 13.92 1.00
C ARG A 117 -22.43 13.81 2.42
N ASP A 118 -23.20 14.23 3.40
CA ASP A 118 -22.86 14.13 4.83
C ASP A 118 -22.40 12.72 5.22
N TYR A 119 -23.14 11.69 4.79
CA TYR A 119 -22.77 10.31 5.03
C TYR A 119 -21.55 9.85 4.22
N GLU A 120 -21.28 10.40 3.03
CA GLU A 120 -20.06 10.07 2.27
C GLU A 120 -18.81 10.61 2.98
N ILE A 121 -18.93 11.76 3.66
CA ILE A 121 -17.89 12.31 4.54
C ILE A 121 -17.70 11.39 5.74
N ASP A 122 -18.76 11.01 6.44
CA ASP A 122 -18.67 10.14 7.63
C ASP A 122 -18.20 8.71 7.29
N GLU A 123 -18.48 8.24 6.06
CA GLU A 123 -17.91 7.01 5.48
C GLU A 123 -16.41 7.13 5.23
N LEU A 124 -15.96 8.20 4.54
CA LEU A 124 -14.54 8.45 4.27
C LEU A 124 -13.74 8.74 5.55
N LEU A 125 -14.39 9.17 6.62
CA LEU A 125 -13.79 9.35 7.95
C LEU A 125 -13.76 8.08 8.79
N TRP A 126 -14.39 6.98 8.39
CA TRP A 126 -14.30 5.74 9.17
C TRP A 126 -12.91 5.13 9.04
N LYS A 127 -12.10 5.34 10.08
CA LYS A 127 -10.72 4.86 10.21
C LYS A 127 -9.88 5.03 8.93
N PRO A 128 -9.48 6.26 8.55
CA PRO A 128 -8.71 6.52 7.33
C PRO A 128 -7.37 5.78 7.27
N ALA A 129 -6.85 5.33 8.42
CA ALA A 129 -5.74 4.37 8.48
C ALA A 129 -6.16 2.97 7.99
N ASP A 130 -7.16 2.32 8.61
CA ASP A 130 -7.60 0.95 8.29
C ASP A 130 -8.24 0.78 6.89
N GLN A 131 -8.56 1.86 6.18
CA GLN A 131 -9.14 1.80 4.82
C GLN A 131 -8.20 1.10 3.82
N PRO A 132 -8.73 0.29 2.88
CA PRO A 132 -7.93 -0.29 1.81
C PRO A 132 -7.50 0.80 0.82
N THR A 133 -6.33 0.61 0.24
CA THR A 133 -5.83 1.42 -0.87
C THR A 133 -6.00 0.70 -2.20
N VAL A 134 -6.31 1.45 -3.26
CA VAL A 134 -6.44 0.94 -4.62
C VAL A 134 -5.22 1.37 -5.41
N ARG A 135 -4.48 0.44 -6.03
CA ARG A 135 -3.37 0.80 -6.94
C ARG A 135 -3.89 1.71 -8.05
N PHE A 136 -3.14 2.76 -8.39
CA PHE A 136 -3.56 3.74 -9.39
C PHE A 136 -3.92 3.09 -10.74
N ILE A 137 -3.14 2.10 -11.20
CA ILE A 137 -3.45 1.31 -12.40
C ILE A 137 -4.74 0.48 -12.25
N SER A 138 -5.04 -0.05 -11.07
CA SER A 138 -6.28 -0.81 -10.83
C SER A 138 -7.51 0.08 -10.74
N PHE A 139 -7.37 1.32 -10.27
CA PHE A 139 -8.41 2.34 -10.38
C PHE A 139 -8.67 2.69 -11.86
N ALA A 140 -7.61 2.94 -12.64
CA ALA A 140 -7.75 3.20 -14.07
C ALA A 140 -8.36 2.01 -14.84
N GLN A 141 -7.97 0.77 -14.53
CA GLN A 141 -8.61 -0.44 -15.07
C GLN A 141 -10.12 -0.47 -14.79
N ALA A 142 -10.55 -0.20 -13.55
CA ALA A 142 -11.97 -0.15 -13.20
C ALA A 142 -12.72 0.99 -13.93
N VAL A 143 -12.05 2.11 -14.19
CA VAL A 143 -12.58 3.25 -14.95
C VAL A 143 -12.58 2.99 -16.46
N ALA A 144 -11.67 2.18 -16.99
CA ALA A 144 -11.52 1.89 -18.43
C ALA A 144 -12.64 1.01 -19.00
N ILE A 145 -13.09 -0.02 -18.26
CA ILE A 145 -14.10 -1.00 -18.73
C ILE A 145 -15.34 -0.38 -19.41
N PRO A 146 -15.94 0.74 -18.93
CA PRO A 146 -17.08 1.37 -19.61
C PRO A 146 -16.74 2.23 -20.85
N PHE A 147 -15.46 2.42 -21.18
CA PHE A 147 -15.00 3.02 -22.42
C PHE A 147 -14.70 1.91 -23.44
N GLU A 148 -15.12 2.10 -24.68
CA GLU A 148 -14.89 1.12 -25.76
C GLU A 148 -13.45 1.31 -26.27
N ASP A 149 -12.69 0.23 -26.38
CA ASP A 149 -11.28 0.17 -26.83
C ASP A 149 -10.23 0.93 -26.00
N ALA A 150 -10.57 1.52 -24.84
CA ALA A 150 -9.63 2.25 -24.00
C ALA A 150 -8.60 1.35 -23.29
N ASP A 151 -7.30 1.60 -23.51
CA ASP A 151 -6.24 0.91 -22.77
C ASP A 151 -6.11 1.44 -21.32
N PRO A 152 -6.05 0.56 -20.30
CA PRO A 152 -5.94 1.01 -18.91
C PRO A 152 -4.63 1.69 -18.52
N GLU A 153 -3.52 1.45 -19.21
CA GLU A 153 -2.24 2.12 -18.93
C GLU A 153 -2.26 3.54 -19.51
N GLU A 154 -2.77 3.69 -20.73
CA GLU A 154 -3.02 4.98 -21.38
C GLU A 154 -4.00 5.84 -20.58
N LEU A 155 -5.16 5.27 -20.19
CA LEU A 155 -6.14 5.99 -19.37
C LEU A 155 -5.58 6.40 -18.00
N ALA A 156 -4.71 5.58 -17.40
CA ALA A 156 -4.04 5.95 -16.16
C ALA A 156 -3.06 7.11 -16.37
N GLN A 157 -2.24 7.07 -17.41
CA GLN A 157 -1.32 8.16 -17.79
C GLN A 157 -2.10 9.46 -18.06
N ASP A 158 -3.21 9.38 -18.80
CA ASP A 158 -4.12 10.50 -19.07
C ASP A 158 -4.70 11.10 -17.79
N LEU A 159 -5.19 10.27 -16.86
CA LEU A 159 -5.68 10.72 -15.54
C LEU A 159 -4.57 11.37 -14.69
N LEU A 160 -3.35 10.85 -14.76
CA LEU A 160 -2.19 11.34 -14.01
C LEU A 160 -1.70 12.70 -14.53
N ASP A 161 -1.55 12.84 -15.85
CA ASP A 161 -1.15 14.11 -16.45
C ASP A 161 -2.28 15.15 -16.40
N THR A 162 -3.53 14.70 -16.38
CA THR A 162 -4.69 15.55 -16.08
C THR A 162 -4.65 16.08 -14.65
N LEU A 163 -4.28 15.25 -13.67
CA LEU A 163 -4.11 15.69 -12.28
C LEU A 163 -2.94 16.69 -12.14
N ARG A 164 -1.82 16.45 -12.83
CA ARG A 164 -0.67 17.37 -12.91
C ARG A 164 -1.05 18.71 -13.52
N LYS A 165 -1.64 18.72 -14.73
CA LYS A 165 -2.15 19.94 -15.39
C LYS A 165 -3.16 20.69 -14.51
N SER A 166 -4.01 19.97 -13.78
CA SER A 166 -4.96 20.57 -12.84
C SER A 166 -4.26 21.22 -11.64
N ALA A 167 -3.16 20.65 -11.14
CA ALA A 167 -2.37 21.23 -10.05
C ALA A 167 -1.69 22.55 -10.44
N ASP A 168 -1.48 22.82 -11.73
CA ASP A 168 -0.93 24.10 -12.22
C ASP A 168 -1.98 25.04 -12.83
N SER A 169 -3.27 24.69 -12.73
CA SER A 169 -4.37 25.49 -13.27
C SER A 169 -4.48 26.88 -12.62
N ASP A 170 -4.73 27.91 -13.43
CA ASP A 170 -5.07 29.25 -12.93
C ASP A 170 -6.33 29.24 -12.05
N ASN A 171 -7.27 28.32 -12.31
CA ASN A 171 -8.47 28.16 -11.49
C ASN A 171 -8.08 27.69 -10.07
N PRO A 172 -8.33 28.48 -9.01
CA PRO A 172 -7.84 28.16 -7.67
C PRO A 172 -8.54 26.94 -7.05
N GLN A 173 -9.79 26.65 -7.42
CA GLN A 173 -10.52 25.46 -6.95
C GLN A 173 -9.94 24.17 -7.57
N GLN A 174 -9.73 24.17 -8.89
CA GLN A 174 -9.13 23.03 -9.61
C GLN A 174 -7.71 22.75 -9.12
N ARG A 175 -6.92 23.81 -8.97
CA ARG A 175 -5.57 23.79 -8.42
C ARG A 175 -5.53 23.21 -7.02
N PHE A 176 -6.40 23.69 -6.12
CA PHE A 176 -6.48 23.15 -4.76
C PHE A 176 -6.94 21.69 -4.73
N TRP A 177 -7.95 21.30 -5.52
CA TRP A 177 -8.42 19.92 -5.63
C TRP A 177 -7.29 18.94 -5.99
N ALA A 178 -6.54 19.24 -7.05
CA ALA A 178 -5.45 18.39 -7.49
C ALA A 178 -4.32 18.33 -6.45
N ARG A 179 -3.90 19.49 -5.93
CA ARG A 179 -2.85 19.60 -4.89
C ARG A 179 -3.23 18.86 -3.61
N PHE A 180 -4.51 18.79 -3.24
CA PHE A 180 -4.99 18.01 -2.11
C PHE A 180 -4.92 16.49 -2.37
N ILE A 181 -5.30 16.02 -3.56
CA ILE A 181 -5.15 14.60 -3.96
C ILE A 181 -3.67 14.18 -3.95
N ILE A 182 -2.78 15.04 -4.47
CA ILE A 182 -1.33 14.84 -4.43
C ILE A 182 -0.83 14.82 -2.98
N ALA A 183 -1.27 15.78 -2.15
CA ALA A 183 -0.87 15.88 -0.75
C ALA A 183 -1.31 14.66 0.07
N LEU A 184 -2.49 14.09 -0.18
CA LEU A 184 -2.95 12.85 0.46
C LEU A 184 -2.01 11.66 0.20
N GLY A 185 -1.42 11.57 -1.00
CA GLY A 185 -0.35 10.60 -1.29
C GLY A 185 0.90 10.87 -0.45
N ARG A 186 1.37 12.13 -0.46
CA ARG A 186 2.58 12.58 0.27
C ARG A 186 2.50 12.40 1.78
N VAL A 187 1.30 12.32 2.35
CA VAL A 187 1.08 12.11 3.79
C VAL A 187 0.57 10.71 4.14
N SER A 188 0.29 9.86 3.14
CA SER A 188 -0.09 8.46 3.36
C SER A 188 1.03 7.69 4.05
N PRO A 189 0.75 6.54 4.69
CA PRO A 189 1.80 5.66 5.21
C PRO A 189 2.82 5.20 4.15
N SER A 190 2.42 5.21 2.87
CA SER A 190 3.29 4.87 1.72
C SER A 190 4.10 6.06 1.18
N GLY A 191 3.82 7.30 1.61
CA GLY A 191 4.68 8.47 1.40
C GLY A 191 4.93 8.93 -0.04
N TYR A 192 4.10 8.53 -1.01
CA TYR A 192 4.35 8.73 -2.45
C TYR A 192 3.92 10.10 -2.99
N ASP A 193 4.33 10.41 -4.22
CA ASP A 193 3.97 11.64 -4.94
C ASP A 193 3.44 11.30 -6.35
N LEU A 194 2.45 12.05 -6.83
CA LEU A 194 1.90 11.91 -8.18
C LEU A 194 2.49 12.95 -9.16
N THR A 195 3.23 13.95 -8.66
CA THR A 195 3.78 15.06 -9.47
C THR A 195 5.13 14.79 -10.12
N GLY A 196 5.85 13.73 -9.72
CA GLY A 196 7.15 13.37 -10.29
C GLY A 196 7.52 11.91 -10.04
N LEU A 197 8.82 11.59 -10.15
CA LEU A 197 9.38 10.39 -9.54
C LEU A 197 9.09 10.43 -8.03
N ALA A 198 8.82 9.29 -7.42
CA ALA A 198 8.49 9.21 -6.00
C ALA A 198 9.69 9.71 -5.16
N PRO A 199 9.56 10.81 -4.41
CA PRO A 199 10.57 11.17 -3.42
C PRO A 199 10.62 10.08 -2.36
N ALA A 200 11.80 9.85 -1.77
CA ALA A 200 11.95 8.91 -0.66
C ALA A 200 10.91 9.21 0.44
N PRO A 201 10.23 8.19 0.99
CA PRO A 201 8.97 8.35 1.71
C PRO A 201 9.12 9.33 2.89
N VAL A 202 8.40 10.45 2.81
CA VAL A 202 8.56 11.57 3.74
C VAL A 202 7.98 11.19 5.10
N ILE A 203 8.85 10.84 6.06
CA ILE A 203 8.43 10.53 7.43
C ILE A 203 7.54 11.65 7.98
N GLN A 204 6.35 11.28 8.45
CA GLN A 204 5.41 12.22 9.03
C GLN A 204 6.04 12.91 10.26
N PRO A 205 6.15 14.25 10.30
CA PRO A 205 6.66 14.94 11.47
C PRO A 205 5.73 14.68 12.67
N SER A 206 6.30 14.21 13.79
CA SER A 206 5.55 13.96 15.04
C SER A 206 4.72 15.18 15.45
N GLN A 207 3.64 15.00 16.24
CA GLN A 207 2.80 16.13 16.67
C GLN A 207 3.58 17.30 17.30
N LYS A 208 4.73 17.03 17.92
CA LYS A 208 5.64 18.05 18.47
C LYS A 208 6.41 18.80 17.37
N GLN A 209 6.87 18.11 16.33
CA GLN A 209 7.46 18.72 15.13
C GLN A 209 6.41 19.45 14.28
N LEU A 210 5.19 18.92 14.16
CA LEU A 210 4.06 19.62 13.52
C LEU A 210 3.79 20.97 14.20
N LYS A 211 3.58 20.97 15.52
CA LYS A 211 3.38 22.21 16.30
C LYS A 211 4.59 23.16 16.25
N ALA A 212 5.80 22.65 16.07
CA ALA A 212 7.00 23.46 15.86
C ALA A 212 7.06 24.07 14.45
N LEU A 213 6.73 23.30 13.40
CA LEU A 213 6.66 23.74 12.01
C LEU A 213 5.51 24.72 11.79
N GLU A 214 4.35 24.52 12.42
CA GLU A 214 3.25 25.49 12.46
C GLU A 214 3.71 26.81 13.10
N LYS A 215 4.36 26.74 14.27
CA LYS A 215 4.92 27.92 14.94
C LYS A 215 6.01 28.62 14.12
N GLN A 216 6.81 27.86 13.35
CA GLN A 216 7.84 28.41 12.46
C GLN A 216 7.24 29.01 11.19
N ALA A 217 6.21 28.38 10.61
CA ALA A 217 5.47 28.88 9.46
C ALA A 217 4.75 30.20 9.78
N LYS A 218 4.30 30.40 11.03
CA LYS A 218 3.79 31.68 11.50
C LYS A 218 4.81 32.83 11.41
N GLY A 219 6.10 32.55 11.48
CA GLY A 219 7.18 33.53 11.31
C GLY A 219 7.79 33.59 9.91
N ASN A 220 7.62 32.53 9.10
CA ASN A 220 8.07 32.47 7.70
C ASN A 220 7.19 31.47 6.91
N PRO A 221 6.25 31.93 6.07
CA PRO A 221 5.32 31.04 5.38
C PRO A 221 6.02 30.05 4.42
N PHE A 222 7.18 30.42 3.87
CA PHE A 222 7.95 29.55 2.98
C PHE A 222 8.75 28.47 3.69
N ALA A 223 8.92 28.53 5.01
CA ALA A 223 9.71 27.53 5.76
C ALA A 223 9.13 26.11 5.66
N LEU A 224 7.81 26.00 5.50
CA LEU A 224 7.10 24.72 5.38
C LEU A 224 7.18 24.12 3.95
N ILE A 225 7.41 24.98 2.94
CA ILE A 225 7.57 24.62 1.53
C ILE A 225 9.03 24.28 1.20
N ALA A 226 9.97 25.12 1.67
CA ALA A 226 11.41 24.93 1.47
C ALA A 226 11.95 23.66 2.15
N ALA A 227 11.29 23.20 3.22
CA ALA A 227 11.60 21.92 3.87
C ALA A 227 11.09 20.69 3.07
N MET A 228 10.43 20.88 1.93
CA MET A 228 9.66 19.84 1.24
C MET A 228 9.79 19.82 -0.30
N GLN A 229 10.65 20.65 -0.90
CA GLN A 229 11.01 20.49 -2.31
C GLN A 229 12.07 19.40 -2.49
N PRO A 230 11.83 18.34 -3.29
CA PRO A 230 12.87 17.38 -3.63
C PRO A 230 13.90 18.03 -4.56
N GLN A 231 15.18 17.89 -4.23
CA GLN A 231 16.30 18.19 -5.13
C GLN A 231 16.72 16.89 -5.81
N PRO A 232 16.90 16.84 -7.14
CA PRO A 232 17.42 15.65 -7.82
C PRO A 232 18.84 15.33 -7.33
N VAL A 233 19.15 14.03 -7.21
CA VAL A 233 20.28 13.52 -6.40
C VAL A 233 21.40 12.90 -7.23
N TRP A 234 21.09 12.44 -8.45
CA TRP A 234 21.93 11.52 -9.21
C TRP A 234 22.55 12.18 -10.44
N ASP A 235 23.77 11.78 -10.78
CA ASP A 235 24.39 12.03 -12.09
C ASP A 235 23.83 11.01 -13.10
N GLU A 236 23.76 11.38 -14.38
CA GLU A 236 23.11 10.59 -15.43
C GLU A 236 23.95 9.37 -15.87
N LYS A 237 25.15 9.20 -15.27
CA LYS A 237 26.21 8.28 -15.72
C LYS A 237 26.67 7.25 -14.67
N ASP A 238 25.89 6.98 -13.62
CA ASP A 238 26.26 5.98 -12.60
C ASP A 238 26.24 4.54 -13.16
N PRO A 239 27.39 3.84 -13.24
CA PRO A 239 27.47 2.50 -13.83
C PRO A 239 26.93 1.39 -12.92
N VAL A 240 26.74 1.64 -11.61
CA VAL A 240 26.30 0.63 -10.63
C VAL A 240 24.78 0.35 -10.76
N LEU A 241 24.04 1.30 -11.35
CA LEU A 241 22.58 1.20 -11.55
C LEU A 241 22.18 1.06 -13.02
N ALA A 242 23.14 0.88 -13.93
CA ALA A 242 22.89 0.46 -15.30
C ALA A 242 22.26 -0.95 -15.30
N ALA A 243 21.25 -1.17 -16.15
CA ALA A 243 20.70 -2.50 -16.33
C ALA A 243 21.76 -3.43 -16.94
N SER A 244 21.89 -4.66 -16.42
CA SER A 244 22.64 -5.70 -17.10
C SER A 244 22.12 -5.82 -18.54
N PRO A 245 23.00 -5.94 -19.55
CA PRO A 245 22.55 -6.09 -20.94
C PRO A 245 21.62 -7.31 -21.02
N ARG A 246 20.58 -7.21 -21.87
CA ARG A 246 19.81 -8.39 -22.22
C ARG A 246 20.79 -9.40 -22.84
N PRO A 247 20.68 -10.71 -22.52
CA PRO A 247 21.41 -11.70 -23.27
C PRO A 247 20.98 -11.58 -24.73
N GLU A 248 21.92 -11.22 -25.59
CA GLU A 248 21.69 -11.17 -27.02
C GLU A 248 21.35 -12.58 -27.50
N ARG A 249 20.46 -12.64 -28.47
CA ARG A 249 20.02 -13.90 -29.06
C ARG A 249 20.67 -13.98 -30.42
N ASP A 250 21.66 -14.85 -30.55
CA ASP A 250 22.29 -15.18 -31.83
C ASP A 250 21.20 -15.36 -32.90
N GLU A 251 21.39 -14.74 -34.07
CA GLU A 251 20.40 -14.82 -35.16
C GLU A 251 20.18 -16.27 -35.63
N ASP A 252 21.16 -17.15 -35.37
CA ASP A 252 21.15 -18.59 -35.63
C ASP A 252 20.36 -19.45 -34.61
N ASP A 253 19.81 -18.91 -33.51
CA ASP A 253 19.10 -19.72 -32.49
C ASP A 253 17.86 -20.44 -33.07
N PRO A 254 17.90 -21.78 -33.31
CA PRO A 254 16.94 -22.49 -34.17
C PRO A 254 15.57 -22.71 -33.50
N ARG A 255 15.34 -22.13 -32.32
CA ARG A 255 14.06 -22.19 -31.61
C ARG A 255 13.05 -21.26 -32.28
N SER A 256 11.96 -21.82 -32.80
CA SER A 256 10.87 -21.05 -33.41
C SER A 256 10.32 -19.97 -32.48
N THR A 257 9.99 -18.80 -33.01
CA THR A 257 9.51 -17.66 -32.22
C THR A 257 8.18 -17.97 -31.54
N ILE A 258 7.82 -17.22 -30.49
CA ILE A 258 6.52 -17.40 -29.80
C ILE A 258 5.37 -17.27 -30.81
N GLN A 259 5.46 -16.31 -31.74
CA GLN A 259 4.47 -16.12 -32.82
C GLN A 259 4.39 -17.33 -33.76
N GLN A 260 5.52 -17.92 -34.17
CA GLN A 260 5.51 -19.12 -35.00
C GLN A 260 4.89 -20.34 -34.28
N ARG A 261 5.11 -20.46 -32.97
CA ARG A 261 4.50 -21.55 -32.16
C ARG A 261 3.00 -21.33 -31.95
N ASP A 262 2.60 -20.10 -31.65
CA ASP A 262 1.19 -19.73 -31.46
C ASP A 262 0.40 -19.80 -32.79
N GLN A 263 0.98 -19.39 -33.92
CA GLN A 263 0.38 -19.60 -35.24
C GLN A 263 0.20 -21.09 -35.55
N LYS A 264 1.26 -21.91 -35.42
CA LYS A 264 1.16 -23.35 -35.64
C LYS A 264 0.07 -23.99 -34.77
N ARG A 265 -0.08 -23.53 -33.52
CA ARG A 265 -1.13 -24.05 -32.63
C ARG A 265 -2.53 -23.56 -33.02
N LEU A 266 -2.69 -22.36 -33.59
CA LEU A 266 -3.96 -21.94 -34.19
C LEU A 266 -4.33 -22.79 -35.41
N ASP A 267 -3.35 -23.12 -36.26
CA ASP A 267 -3.56 -23.99 -37.42
C ASP A 267 -4.00 -25.41 -36.95
N GLU A 268 -3.29 -26.01 -36.00
CA GLU A 268 -3.66 -27.28 -35.36
C GLU A 268 -5.06 -27.24 -34.72
N LEU A 269 -5.42 -26.15 -34.04
CA LEU A 269 -6.74 -25.98 -33.40
C LEU A 269 -7.85 -25.78 -34.42
N SER A 270 -7.58 -25.17 -35.57
CA SER A 270 -8.51 -25.06 -36.70
C SER A 270 -8.85 -26.44 -37.26
N ASP A 271 -7.84 -27.28 -37.48
CA ASP A 271 -8.04 -28.67 -37.91
C ASP A 271 -8.77 -29.52 -36.85
N GLU A 272 -8.44 -29.36 -35.57
CA GLU A 272 -9.19 -30.00 -34.47
C GLU A 272 -10.66 -29.54 -34.42
N LEU A 273 -10.95 -28.26 -34.71
CA LEU A 273 -12.30 -27.69 -34.75
C LEU A 273 -13.12 -28.26 -35.91
N ASN A 274 -12.55 -28.27 -37.12
CA ASN A 274 -13.19 -28.79 -38.33
C ASN A 274 -13.52 -30.29 -38.18
N ALA A 275 -12.53 -31.10 -37.80
CA ALA A 275 -12.68 -32.54 -37.58
C ALA A 275 -13.55 -32.90 -36.35
N LEU A 276 -14.00 -31.92 -35.57
CA LEU A 276 -14.96 -32.08 -34.47
C LEU A 276 -16.36 -31.60 -34.87
N SER A 277 -16.47 -30.55 -35.69
CA SER A 277 -17.73 -30.10 -36.29
C SER A 277 -18.41 -31.23 -37.09
N GLU A 278 -17.64 -31.93 -37.94
CA GLU A 278 -18.13 -33.12 -38.67
C GLU A 278 -18.65 -34.21 -37.73
N LYS A 279 -17.98 -34.42 -36.59
CA LYS A 279 -18.36 -35.45 -35.60
C LYS A 279 -19.62 -35.06 -34.83
N ILE A 280 -19.85 -33.77 -34.57
CA ILE A 280 -21.12 -33.28 -34.02
C ILE A 280 -22.25 -33.54 -35.01
N GLY A 281 -22.04 -33.25 -36.29
CA GLY A 281 -23.03 -33.52 -37.35
C GLY A 281 -23.36 -35.01 -37.54
N ALA A 282 -22.40 -35.91 -37.30
CA ALA A 282 -22.56 -37.35 -37.42
C ALA A 282 -23.08 -38.05 -36.14
N ALA A 283 -23.05 -37.40 -34.97
CA ALA A 283 -23.42 -38.01 -33.70
C ALA A 283 -24.95 -38.04 -33.49
N THR A 284 -25.53 -39.24 -33.47
CA THR A 284 -26.96 -39.47 -33.20
C THR A 284 -27.29 -39.72 -31.72
N ASP A 285 -26.30 -39.99 -30.88
CA ASP A 285 -26.44 -40.16 -29.44
C ASP A 285 -26.30 -38.82 -28.69
N PRO A 286 -27.30 -38.39 -27.89
CA PRO A 286 -27.22 -37.19 -27.06
C PRO A 286 -26.04 -37.16 -26.07
N ALA A 287 -25.57 -38.31 -25.57
CA ALA A 287 -24.43 -38.35 -24.66
C ALA A 287 -23.12 -38.05 -25.42
N ALA A 288 -22.92 -38.67 -26.58
CA ALA A 288 -21.82 -38.36 -27.49
C ALA A 288 -21.85 -36.89 -27.95
N GLN A 289 -23.03 -36.35 -28.32
CA GLN A 289 -23.19 -34.94 -28.69
C GLN A 289 -22.71 -34.00 -27.58
N LYS A 290 -23.08 -34.26 -26.31
CA LYS A 290 -22.64 -33.44 -25.18
C LYS A 290 -21.12 -33.48 -25.00
N ILE A 291 -20.49 -34.66 -25.05
CA ILE A 291 -19.03 -34.81 -24.92
C ILE A 291 -18.30 -34.04 -26.03
N LEU A 292 -18.85 -34.04 -27.24
CA LEU A 292 -18.30 -33.27 -28.37
C LEU A 292 -18.49 -31.75 -28.17
N GLN A 293 -19.64 -31.29 -27.66
CA GLN A 293 -19.86 -29.88 -27.30
C GLN A 293 -18.90 -29.41 -26.18
N ASP A 294 -18.68 -30.23 -25.15
CA ASP A 294 -17.72 -29.91 -24.09
C ASP A 294 -16.28 -29.79 -24.64
N LYS A 295 -15.88 -30.64 -25.61
CA LYS A 295 -14.59 -30.47 -26.30
C LYS A 295 -14.58 -29.26 -27.25
N LEU A 296 -15.68 -28.94 -27.95
CA LEU A 296 -15.80 -27.73 -28.78
C LEU A 296 -15.53 -26.47 -27.95
N ASN A 297 -16.19 -26.35 -26.79
CA ASN A 297 -16.03 -25.24 -25.86
C ASN A 297 -14.57 -25.10 -25.38
N LYS A 298 -13.89 -26.23 -25.11
CA LYS A 298 -12.47 -26.24 -24.76
C LYS A 298 -11.57 -25.74 -25.90
N LEU A 299 -11.78 -26.21 -27.13
CA LEU A 299 -11.01 -25.76 -28.30
C LEU A 299 -11.19 -24.25 -28.55
N MET A 300 -12.43 -23.75 -28.48
CA MET A 300 -12.75 -22.32 -28.60
C MET A 300 -12.04 -21.48 -27.52
N THR A 301 -11.97 -22.00 -26.29
CA THR A 301 -11.27 -21.33 -25.17
C THR A 301 -9.75 -21.25 -25.40
N GLU A 302 -9.15 -22.33 -25.90
CA GLU A 302 -7.71 -22.37 -26.23
C GLU A 302 -7.38 -21.44 -27.41
N MET A 303 -8.21 -21.46 -28.45
CA MET A 303 -8.09 -20.60 -29.64
C MET A 303 -8.21 -19.11 -29.29
N ALA A 304 -9.16 -18.73 -28.42
CA ALA A 304 -9.28 -17.36 -27.92
C ALA A 304 -8.05 -16.92 -27.11
N ALA A 305 -7.53 -17.80 -26.25
CA ALA A 305 -6.34 -17.51 -25.45
C ALA A 305 -5.07 -17.31 -26.30
N ILE A 306 -4.94 -18.02 -27.42
CA ILE A 306 -3.82 -17.85 -28.37
C ILE A 306 -4.04 -16.62 -29.27
N SER A 307 -5.27 -16.39 -29.74
CA SER A 307 -5.64 -15.21 -30.52
C SER A 307 -5.32 -13.91 -29.77
N ASN A 308 -5.64 -13.84 -28.48
CA ASN A 308 -5.28 -12.71 -27.62
C ASN A 308 -3.76 -12.51 -27.53
N ARG A 309 -2.96 -13.57 -27.35
CA ARG A 309 -1.48 -13.46 -27.33
C ARG A 309 -0.93 -12.97 -28.68
N SER A 310 -1.47 -13.49 -29.78
CA SER A 310 -1.11 -13.09 -31.14
C SER A 310 -1.37 -11.59 -31.37
N ALA A 311 -2.56 -11.11 -30.97
CA ALA A 311 -2.92 -9.70 -31.01
C ALA A 311 -1.98 -8.83 -30.17
N THR A 312 -1.71 -9.18 -28.90
CA THR A 312 -0.76 -8.43 -28.07
C THR A 312 0.64 -8.38 -28.70
N ALA A 313 1.12 -9.48 -29.27
CA ALA A 313 2.42 -9.54 -29.93
C ALA A 313 2.50 -8.68 -31.21
N SER A 314 1.44 -8.65 -32.02
CA SER A 314 1.39 -7.81 -33.22
C SER A 314 1.25 -6.32 -32.88
N THR A 315 0.48 -5.95 -31.86
CA THR A 315 0.41 -4.57 -31.36
C THR A 315 1.77 -4.08 -30.84
N LEU A 316 2.52 -4.91 -30.11
CA LEU A 316 3.87 -4.57 -29.65
C LEU A 316 4.85 -4.36 -30.82
N GLN A 317 4.76 -5.18 -31.88
CA GLN A 317 5.55 -4.98 -33.09
C GLN A 317 5.13 -3.72 -33.85
N ALA A 318 3.83 -3.46 -34.00
CA ALA A 318 3.32 -2.24 -34.63
C ALA A 318 3.78 -0.98 -33.88
N ALA A 319 3.74 -0.99 -32.55
CA ALA A 319 4.23 0.11 -31.71
C ALA A 319 5.75 0.33 -31.87
N ALA A 320 6.54 -0.74 -31.97
CA ALA A 320 7.98 -0.64 -32.23
C ALA A 320 8.29 -0.07 -33.63
N THR A 321 7.57 -0.51 -34.67
CA THR A 321 7.71 -0.01 -36.04
C THR A 321 7.26 1.44 -36.16
N MET A 322 6.13 1.81 -35.54
CA MET A 322 5.66 3.20 -35.45
C MET A 322 6.71 4.10 -34.80
N ARG A 323 7.29 3.70 -33.66
CA ARG A 323 8.37 4.45 -33.01
C ARG A 323 9.58 4.67 -33.92
N LYS A 324 9.95 3.66 -34.74
CA LYS A 324 11.04 3.74 -35.72
C LYS A 324 10.71 4.70 -36.89
N LEU A 325 9.44 4.90 -37.21
CA LEU A 325 8.96 5.83 -38.24
C LEU A 325 8.72 7.26 -37.73
N THR A 326 8.40 7.43 -36.44
CA THR A 326 8.12 8.75 -35.83
C THR A 326 9.36 9.49 -35.34
N GLN A 327 10.56 8.89 -35.40
CA GLN A 327 11.80 9.62 -35.12
C GLN A 327 12.12 10.57 -36.30
N PRO A 328 12.13 11.90 -36.10
CA PRO A 328 12.50 12.81 -37.18
C PRO A 328 14.00 12.68 -37.44
N HIS A 329 14.38 12.43 -38.70
CA HIS A 329 15.78 12.52 -39.15
C HIS A 329 16.25 13.98 -39.02
N SER A 330 16.86 14.33 -37.88
CA SER A 330 17.44 15.65 -37.64
C SER A 330 18.56 15.91 -38.65
N SER A 331 18.42 16.99 -39.42
CA SER A 331 19.31 17.35 -40.53
C SER A 331 20.76 17.48 -40.08
N LYS A 332 21.69 16.82 -40.81
CA LYS A 332 23.13 17.12 -40.72
C LYS A 332 23.36 18.60 -41.01
N SER A 333 23.94 19.33 -40.06
CA SER A 333 24.45 20.68 -40.27
C SER A 333 25.87 20.61 -40.80
N ASN A 334 26.13 21.13 -42.01
CA ASN A 334 27.49 21.27 -42.52
C ASN A 334 28.30 22.24 -41.65
N SER A 335 29.48 21.80 -41.23
CA SER A 335 30.62 22.66 -40.93
C SER A 335 31.82 22.12 -41.69
N ASN A 336 32.25 22.82 -42.74
CA ASN A 336 33.61 22.65 -43.24
C ASN A 336 34.55 23.19 -42.15
N ASP A 337 35.58 22.44 -41.82
CA ASP A 337 36.86 23.02 -41.43
C ASP A 337 37.97 22.17 -42.06
N GLU A 338 39.04 22.81 -42.54
CA GLU A 338 40.09 22.17 -43.32
C GLU A 338 41.39 22.16 -42.50
N SER A 339 41.87 20.98 -42.10
CA SER A 339 43.22 20.78 -41.57
C SER A 339 43.64 19.33 -41.81
N GLU A 340 44.80 19.16 -42.43
CA GLU A 340 45.49 17.89 -42.64
C GLU A 340 46.28 17.51 -41.38
N GLU A 341 46.32 16.23 -41.01
CA GLU A 341 47.56 15.45 -40.80
C GLU A 341 47.19 13.99 -40.43
N ASP A 342 48.06 13.04 -40.78
CA ASP A 342 47.78 11.60 -40.75
C ASP A 342 47.98 10.96 -39.37
N ASP A 343 47.14 9.98 -39.01
CA ASP A 343 47.59 8.81 -38.22
C ASP A 343 46.59 7.63 -38.36
N ASP A 344 47.08 6.46 -38.80
CA ASP A 344 46.28 5.25 -38.97
C ASP A 344 45.99 4.59 -37.60
N SER A 345 44.72 4.55 -37.18
CA SER A 345 44.30 3.69 -36.06
C SER A 345 42.88 3.15 -36.21
N ASP A 346 42.77 1.84 -36.42
CA ASP A 346 41.51 1.10 -36.35
C ASP A 346 40.87 1.30 -34.97
N SER A 347 39.63 1.78 -34.94
CA SER A 347 38.81 1.88 -33.73
C SER A 347 37.37 1.52 -34.07
N ASP A 348 36.91 0.39 -33.53
CA ASP A 348 35.60 -0.19 -33.83
C ASP A 348 34.44 0.63 -33.23
N ASP A 349 33.49 1.02 -34.09
CA ASP A 349 32.10 1.43 -33.83
C ASP A 349 31.69 1.76 -32.37
N GLU A 350 31.94 2.99 -31.90
CA GLU A 350 31.25 3.57 -30.73
C GLU A 350 29.79 3.92 -31.06
N ASP A 351 28.90 2.94 -31.04
CA ASP A 351 27.45 3.11 -31.26
C ASP A 351 26.81 3.79 -30.02
N ASP A 352 26.79 5.13 -30.01
CA ASP A 352 26.51 5.99 -28.83
C ASP A 352 25.08 5.80 -28.27
N ASP A 353 25.01 4.98 -27.20
CA ASP A 353 23.83 4.34 -26.66
C ASP A 353 22.87 5.32 -25.93
N LYS A 354 21.99 5.96 -26.71
CA LYS A 354 20.91 6.85 -26.25
C LYS A 354 19.79 6.10 -25.51
N LYS A 355 20.12 5.62 -24.31
CA LYS A 355 19.22 4.92 -23.37
C LYS A 355 17.97 5.74 -23.04
N SER A 356 16.86 5.45 -23.72
CA SER A 356 15.58 6.10 -23.46
C SER A 356 15.05 5.77 -22.05
N SER A 357 14.73 6.78 -21.26
CA SER A 357 14.21 6.66 -19.88
C SER A 357 12.79 6.04 -19.75
N GLY A 358 12.15 5.71 -20.88
CA GLY A 358 10.75 5.31 -20.96
C GLY A 358 10.28 4.13 -20.08
N PRO A 359 11.00 2.99 -19.98
CA PRO A 359 10.46 1.81 -19.30
C PRO A 359 10.28 1.97 -17.79
N ARG A 360 11.22 2.67 -17.12
CA ARG A 360 11.24 2.77 -15.64
C ARG A 360 10.22 3.78 -15.12
N PHE A 361 10.08 4.91 -15.82
CA PHE A 361 9.12 5.97 -15.48
C PHE A 361 7.66 5.49 -15.50
N ILE A 362 7.29 4.65 -16.48
CA ILE A 362 5.93 4.11 -16.60
C ILE A 362 5.61 3.13 -15.47
N ALA A 363 6.58 2.35 -15.00
CA ALA A 363 6.35 1.37 -13.93
C ALA A 363 6.03 2.03 -12.56
N GLU A 364 6.71 3.13 -12.24
CA GLU A 364 6.80 3.66 -10.87
C GLU A 364 5.49 4.28 -10.34
N TRP A 365 4.70 4.93 -11.19
CA TRP A 365 3.44 5.57 -10.78
C TRP A 365 2.24 4.60 -10.78
N ARG A 366 2.31 3.46 -11.48
CA ARG A 366 1.20 2.51 -11.67
C ARG A 366 0.76 1.86 -10.36
N ASP A 367 1.72 1.42 -9.56
CA ASP A 367 1.48 0.67 -8.33
C ASP A 367 1.18 1.55 -7.12
N GLN A 368 1.09 2.88 -7.30
CA GLN A 368 0.90 3.82 -6.20
C GLN A 368 -0.46 3.64 -5.51
N PRO A 369 -0.51 3.50 -4.17
CA PRO A 369 -1.73 3.14 -3.45
C PRO A 369 -2.62 4.35 -3.16
N LEU A 370 -3.65 4.58 -3.99
CA LEU A 370 -4.67 5.60 -3.70
C LEU A 370 -5.48 5.24 -2.45
N SER A 371 -5.59 6.19 -1.53
CA SER A 371 -6.57 6.13 -0.44
C SER A 371 -8.00 6.24 -0.98
N LEU A 372 -8.96 5.72 -0.22
CA LEU A 372 -10.39 5.74 -0.56
C LEU A 372 -10.92 7.17 -0.78
N LEU A 373 -10.36 8.16 -0.08
CA LEU A 373 -10.64 9.59 -0.30
C LEU A 373 -10.12 10.08 -1.66
N GLN A 374 -8.89 9.74 -2.07
CA GLN A 374 -8.38 10.10 -3.40
C GLN A 374 -9.22 9.45 -4.50
N VAL A 375 -9.57 8.16 -4.35
CA VAL A 375 -10.48 7.46 -5.26
C VAL A 375 -11.82 8.18 -5.35
N SER A 376 -12.43 8.57 -4.22
CA SER A 376 -13.70 9.30 -4.19
C SER A 376 -13.63 10.65 -4.90
N LEU A 377 -12.58 11.45 -4.63
CA LEU A 377 -12.40 12.78 -5.23
C LEU A 377 -12.17 12.72 -6.75
N LEU A 378 -11.41 11.73 -7.24
CA LEU A 378 -11.21 11.47 -8.68
C LEU A 378 -12.52 11.00 -9.34
N THR A 379 -13.17 9.99 -8.75
CA THR A 379 -14.46 9.41 -9.17
C THR A 379 -15.52 10.50 -9.34
N ARG A 380 -15.63 11.41 -8.36
CA ARG A 380 -16.66 12.45 -8.33
C ARG A 380 -16.50 13.48 -9.44
N VAL A 381 -15.27 13.91 -9.71
CA VAL A 381 -14.95 14.86 -10.77
C VAL A 381 -15.16 14.24 -12.15
N LEU A 382 -14.61 13.05 -12.39
CA LEU A 382 -14.77 12.35 -13.67
C LEU A 382 -16.25 12.07 -13.98
N SER A 383 -17.04 11.68 -12.98
CA SER A 383 -18.49 11.48 -13.12
C SER A 383 -19.26 12.76 -13.47
N ALA A 384 -18.77 13.92 -13.03
CA ALA A 384 -19.38 15.22 -13.35
C ALA A 384 -19.01 15.69 -14.76
N ASP A 385 -17.73 15.61 -15.14
CA ASP A 385 -17.30 15.97 -16.49
C ASP A 385 -17.90 15.04 -17.56
N LEU A 386 -18.10 13.74 -17.28
CA LEU A 386 -18.86 12.82 -18.14
C LEU A 386 -20.30 13.30 -18.39
N ARG A 387 -20.99 13.79 -17.34
CA ARG A 387 -22.34 14.35 -17.45
C ARG A 387 -22.36 15.68 -18.22
N LEU A 388 -21.29 16.48 -18.15
CA LEU A 388 -21.16 17.73 -18.90
C LEU A 388 -20.83 17.49 -20.36
N TYR A 389 -19.93 16.54 -20.65
CA TYR A 389 -19.64 16.05 -22.00
C TYR A 389 -20.93 15.53 -22.66
N ALA A 390 -21.68 14.67 -21.97
CA ALA A 390 -22.97 14.18 -22.44
C ALA A 390 -23.94 15.33 -22.76
N LYS A 391 -24.13 16.29 -21.84
CA LYS A 391 -24.99 17.47 -22.09
C LYS A 391 -24.57 18.22 -23.36
N ARG A 392 -23.26 18.43 -23.57
CA ARG A 392 -22.72 19.07 -24.78
C ARG A 392 -23.08 18.32 -26.06
N THR A 393 -22.87 17.00 -26.12
CA THR A 393 -23.20 16.20 -27.32
C THR A 393 -24.70 15.99 -27.52
N SER A 394 -25.52 16.15 -26.47
CA SER A 394 -26.98 16.09 -26.56
C SER A 394 -27.65 17.35 -27.12
N ALA A 395 -26.96 18.50 -27.11
CA ALA A 395 -27.54 19.76 -27.55
C ALA A 395 -27.82 19.72 -29.06
N PRO A 396 -29.09 19.85 -29.52
CA PRO A 396 -29.40 19.72 -30.93
C PRO A 396 -28.71 20.82 -31.74
N ALA A 397 -27.97 20.43 -32.78
CA ALA A 397 -27.18 21.33 -33.65
C ALA A 397 -28.03 22.33 -34.49
N SER A 398 -29.30 22.52 -34.15
CA SER A 398 -30.26 23.30 -34.91
C SER A 398 -30.09 24.82 -34.75
N LYS A 399 -29.65 25.46 -35.83
CA LYS A 399 -29.96 26.87 -36.20
C LYS A 399 -29.31 28.01 -35.40
N SER A 400 -28.46 27.75 -34.40
CA SER A 400 -27.75 28.82 -33.65
C SER A 400 -26.83 29.70 -34.52
N ARG A 401 -26.18 29.13 -35.54
CA ARG A 401 -25.30 29.86 -36.49
C ARG A 401 -25.99 30.94 -37.34
N ALA A 402 -27.32 31.03 -37.33
CA ALA A 402 -28.08 31.89 -38.25
C ALA A 402 -28.56 33.25 -37.67
N ARG A 403 -28.27 33.58 -36.40
CA ARG A 403 -28.82 34.81 -35.76
C ARG A 403 -27.87 35.70 -34.95
N LEU A 404 -26.57 35.39 -34.83
CA LEU A 404 -25.59 36.34 -34.25
C LEU A 404 -24.97 37.31 -35.28
N GLY A 405 -25.17 37.10 -36.58
CA GLY A 405 -24.50 37.88 -37.64
C GLY A 405 -25.12 39.24 -37.99
N SER A 406 -26.17 39.71 -37.31
CA SER A 406 -26.99 40.86 -37.77
C SER A 406 -27.10 42.04 -36.81
N PHE A 407 -26.32 42.08 -35.72
CA PHE A 407 -26.39 43.16 -34.72
C PHE A 407 -25.14 44.04 -34.59
N PHE A 408 -24.05 43.72 -35.28
CA PHE A 408 -22.84 44.55 -35.30
C PHE A 408 -22.35 44.78 -36.73
N SER A 409 -22.57 46.00 -37.23
CA SER A 409 -21.91 46.56 -38.42
C SER A 409 -21.55 48.01 -38.09
N PRO A 410 -20.33 48.28 -37.60
CA PRO A 410 -19.92 49.62 -37.23
C PRO A 410 -19.67 50.47 -38.48
N ARG A 411 -20.22 51.68 -38.47
CA ARG A 411 -19.97 52.69 -39.51
C ARG A 411 -18.84 53.61 -39.02
N SER A 412 -17.71 53.59 -39.72
CA SER A 412 -16.55 54.47 -39.48
C SER A 412 -16.95 55.96 -39.51
N PRO A 413 -16.23 56.89 -38.82
CA PRO A 413 -14.83 57.15 -39.18
C PRO A 413 -13.85 57.56 -38.04
N SER A 414 -12.56 57.56 -38.44
CA SER A 414 -11.48 58.50 -38.09
C SER A 414 -10.85 58.59 -36.69
N LEU A 415 -9.52 58.34 -36.72
CA LEU A 415 -8.41 59.04 -36.05
C LEU A 415 -7.87 58.63 -34.65
N SER A 416 -6.58 58.28 -34.68
CA SER A 416 -5.51 58.55 -33.70
C SER A 416 -5.58 58.06 -32.24
N SER A 417 -4.84 56.97 -32.03
CA SER A 417 -3.64 56.87 -31.17
C SER A 417 -3.70 56.42 -29.70
N THR A 418 -2.68 55.59 -29.39
CA THR A 418 -2.01 55.37 -28.08
C THR A 418 -2.62 54.38 -27.08
N SER A 419 -1.80 53.37 -26.73
CA SER A 419 -1.82 52.52 -25.51
C SER A 419 -3.11 51.77 -25.13
N GLY A 420 -3.00 50.44 -24.98
CA GLY A 420 -4.14 49.58 -24.64
C GLY A 420 -4.34 49.34 -23.14
N ILE A 421 -5.61 49.13 -22.76
CA ILE A 421 -6.05 48.41 -21.56
C ILE A 421 -7.14 47.45 -22.05
N SER A 422 -6.92 46.13 -21.94
CA SER A 422 -7.93 45.11 -22.26
C SER A 422 -8.92 44.96 -21.09
N GLY A 423 -9.85 45.91 -20.98
CA GLY A 423 -10.84 45.96 -19.89
C GLY A 423 -11.88 44.83 -19.96
N SER A 424 -12.41 44.46 -18.80
CA SER A 424 -13.43 43.43 -18.63
C SER A 424 -14.81 43.82 -19.16
N LEU A 425 -15.61 42.81 -19.53
CA LEU A 425 -17.07 42.95 -19.68
C LEU A 425 -17.80 42.45 -18.41
N PRO A 426 -18.96 43.04 -18.05
CA PRO A 426 -19.43 43.03 -16.66
C PRO A 426 -20.36 41.86 -16.26
N PHE A 427 -20.36 41.55 -14.96
CA PHE A 427 -21.11 40.49 -14.25
C PHE A 427 -22.65 40.71 -14.14
N ALA A 428 -23.29 41.28 -15.15
CA ALA A 428 -24.66 41.83 -15.06
C ALA A 428 -25.83 40.80 -15.14
N MET A 429 -25.61 39.52 -14.82
CA MET A 429 -26.61 38.44 -14.98
C MET A 429 -26.86 37.58 -13.72
N ILE A 430 -26.27 37.91 -12.56
CA ILE A 430 -26.35 37.08 -11.34
C ILE A 430 -27.50 37.49 -10.40
N THR A 431 -27.96 38.73 -10.45
CA THR A 431 -28.81 39.33 -9.38
C THR A 431 -30.33 39.11 -9.50
N LEU A 432 -30.83 38.43 -10.55
CA LEU A 432 -32.29 38.27 -10.75
C LEU A 432 -32.86 36.90 -10.36
N ALA A 433 -32.02 35.91 -10.04
CA ALA A 433 -32.47 34.54 -9.77
C ALA A 433 -32.85 34.26 -8.29
N GLN A 434 -32.43 35.12 -7.35
CA GLN A 434 -32.58 34.90 -5.90
C GLN A 434 -33.99 35.21 -5.33
N LEU A 435 -35.00 35.42 -6.19
CA LEU A 435 -36.34 35.88 -5.80
C LEU A 435 -37.50 34.95 -6.23
N ALA A 436 -37.19 33.74 -6.72
CA ALA A 436 -38.21 32.75 -7.07
C ALA A 436 -38.64 31.92 -5.83
N PRO A 437 -39.94 31.84 -5.49
CA PRO A 437 -40.42 30.99 -4.40
C PRO A 437 -40.40 29.50 -4.77
N ALA A 438 -40.25 28.62 -3.77
CA ALA A 438 -40.11 27.18 -3.98
C ALA A 438 -41.42 26.48 -4.42
N PRO A 439 -41.37 25.57 -5.41
CA PRO A 439 -42.51 24.74 -5.83
C PRO A 439 -42.72 23.49 -4.93
N ALA A 440 -43.81 22.77 -5.18
CA ALA A 440 -44.28 21.61 -4.39
C ALA A 440 -43.56 20.28 -4.76
N PRO A 441 -43.53 19.29 -3.85
CA PRO A 441 -42.61 18.14 -3.95
C PRO A 441 -43.08 17.05 -4.92
N ASN A 442 -42.45 17.00 -6.09
CA ASN A 442 -42.68 15.98 -7.12
C ASN A 442 -41.46 15.05 -7.30
N PHE A 443 -41.66 13.87 -7.90
CA PHE A 443 -40.60 12.88 -8.19
C PHE A 443 -39.39 13.47 -8.92
N GLY A 444 -39.62 14.43 -9.82
CA GLY A 444 -38.56 15.14 -10.54
C GLY A 444 -37.62 15.95 -9.63
N ASP A 445 -38.08 16.42 -8.47
CA ASP A 445 -37.29 17.29 -7.59
C ASP A 445 -36.45 16.53 -6.55
N GLN A 446 -36.85 15.33 -6.16
CA GLN A 446 -35.92 14.44 -5.44
C GLN A 446 -34.76 14.00 -6.35
N PHE A 447 -35.03 13.83 -7.66
CA PHE A 447 -33.97 13.69 -8.65
C PHE A 447 -33.27 15.02 -8.98
N SER A 448 -33.90 16.20 -8.79
CA SER A 448 -33.23 17.50 -8.87
C SER A 448 -32.33 17.78 -7.67
N GLY A 449 -32.42 17.02 -6.57
CA GLY A 449 -31.38 16.93 -5.53
C GLY A 449 -30.08 16.26 -6.01
N ALA A 450 -30.18 15.25 -6.89
CA ALA A 450 -29.04 14.69 -7.64
C ALA A 450 -28.71 15.50 -8.91
N GLY A 451 -29.68 16.29 -9.38
CA GLY A 451 -29.55 17.32 -10.40
C GLY A 451 -29.11 18.69 -9.87
N GLY A 452 -28.81 18.83 -8.57
CA GLY A 452 -28.26 20.08 -8.03
C GLY A 452 -26.89 20.39 -8.66
N ASP A 453 -26.18 19.33 -9.04
CA ASP A 453 -24.93 19.33 -9.79
C ASP A 453 -25.13 19.71 -11.27
N ILE A 454 -26.32 20.15 -11.69
CA ILE A 454 -26.56 20.61 -13.07
C ILE A 454 -25.98 21.99 -13.33
N TRP A 455 -25.84 22.84 -12.30
CA TRP A 455 -25.55 24.27 -12.43
C TRP A 455 -24.08 24.67 -12.58
N ALA A 456 -23.15 23.73 -12.46
CA ALA A 456 -21.75 23.92 -12.83
C ALA A 456 -21.16 22.55 -13.24
N THR A 457 -20.17 22.45 -14.13
CA THR A 457 -19.22 23.46 -14.64
C THR A 457 -19.47 23.83 -16.11
N VAL A 458 -19.38 25.11 -16.47
CA VAL A 458 -19.50 25.55 -17.89
C VAL A 458 -18.35 25.00 -18.76
N THR A 459 -17.17 24.80 -18.16
CA THR A 459 -15.91 24.54 -18.88
C THR A 459 -15.55 23.07 -19.07
N GLY A 460 -16.00 22.14 -18.22
CA GLY A 460 -15.56 20.73 -18.29
C GLY A 460 -14.05 20.56 -18.10
N ALA A 461 -13.47 21.43 -17.26
CA ALA A 461 -12.04 21.73 -17.27
C ALA A 461 -11.14 20.75 -16.50
N TYR A 462 -11.70 19.78 -15.77
CA TYR A 462 -10.90 18.87 -14.96
C TYR A 462 -10.41 17.71 -15.83
N THR A 463 -11.29 16.84 -16.32
CA THR A 463 -10.93 15.66 -17.12
C THR A 463 -11.34 15.76 -18.60
N GLY A 464 -11.66 16.96 -19.10
CA GLY A 464 -12.11 17.17 -20.49
C GLY A 464 -11.21 16.50 -21.54
N ALA A 465 -9.88 16.63 -21.41
CA ALA A 465 -8.92 15.99 -22.32
C ALA A 465 -9.03 14.45 -22.34
N VAL A 466 -9.27 13.82 -21.18
CA VAL A 466 -9.48 12.35 -21.08
C VAL A 466 -10.76 11.95 -21.81
N LEU A 467 -11.81 12.75 -21.72
CA LEU A 467 -13.10 12.45 -22.36
C LEU A 467 -13.09 12.74 -23.86
N ASP A 468 -12.40 13.81 -24.29
CA ASP A 468 -12.21 14.12 -25.71
C ASP A 468 -11.32 13.06 -26.39
N HIS A 469 -10.37 12.44 -25.66
CA HIS A 469 -9.51 11.35 -26.14
C HIS A 469 -10.26 10.02 -26.22
N HIS A 470 -10.92 9.58 -25.13
CA HIS A 470 -11.52 8.24 -25.02
C HIS A 470 -13.00 8.15 -25.45
N LEU A 471 -13.67 9.25 -25.84
CA LEU A 471 -15.09 9.26 -26.25
C LEU A 471 -15.44 10.13 -27.49
N PRO A 472 -14.59 10.28 -28.52
CA PRO A 472 -14.67 11.37 -29.52
C PRO A 472 -16.03 11.57 -30.21
N ASP A 473 -16.77 10.49 -30.51
CA ASP A 473 -18.08 10.51 -31.20
C ASP A 473 -19.27 10.06 -30.31
N SER A 474 -19.13 10.04 -28.98
CA SER A 474 -20.09 9.36 -28.12
C SER A 474 -21.45 10.09 -27.94
N LYS A 475 -22.54 9.36 -28.21
CA LYS A 475 -23.91 9.81 -27.92
C LYS A 475 -24.13 9.90 -26.40
N PHE A 476 -24.90 10.90 -25.95
CA PHE A 476 -25.31 11.15 -24.54
C PHE A 476 -25.55 9.89 -23.70
N SER A 477 -26.25 8.89 -24.25
CA SER A 477 -26.59 7.64 -23.56
C SER A 477 -25.39 6.76 -23.18
N LYS A 478 -24.28 6.82 -23.93
CA LYS A 478 -23.01 6.17 -23.52
C LYS A 478 -22.47 6.86 -22.27
N ALA A 479 -22.05 8.12 -22.38
CA ALA A 479 -21.39 8.86 -21.29
C ALA A 479 -22.23 8.93 -19.99
N ALA A 480 -23.57 9.03 -20.08
CA ALA A 480 -24.45 8.93 -18.92
C ALA A 480 -24.43 7.53 -18.26
N GLY A 481 -24.30 6.46 -19.05
CA GLY A 481 -24.06 5.10 -18.56
C GLY A 481 -22.70 4.98 -17.86
N ILE A 482 -21.62 5.44 -18.50
CA ILE A 482 -20.24 5.44 -17.95
C ILE A 482 -20.19 6.08 -16.56
N ALA A 483 -20.82 7.24 -16.37
CA ALA A 483 -20.87 7.89 -15.06
C ALA A 483 -21.58 7.05 -13.98
N ASN A 484 -22.58 6.25 -14.34
CA ASN A 484 -23.25 5.34 -13.41
C ASN A 484 -22.39 4.11 -13.08
N VAL A 485 -21.54 3.63 -14.01
CA VAL A 485 -20.56 2.56 -13.77
C VAL A 485 -19.56 2.97 -12.71
N ILE A 486 -18.96 4.14 -12.89
CA ILE A 486 -17.93 4.69 -12.00
C ILE A 486 -18.49 4.87 -10.58
N ILE A 487 -19.75 5.32 -10.45
CA ILE A 487 -20.45 5.41 -9.15
C ILE A 487 -20.77 4.02 -8.56
N ALA A 488 -21.15 3.03 -9.38
CA ALA A 488 -21.40 1.67 -8.90
C ALA A 488 -20.12 1.00 -8.41
N TRP A 489 -19.01 1.12 -9.15
CA TRP A 489 -17.69 0.67 -8.74
C TRP A 489 -17.22 1.33 -7.44
N TYR A 490 -17.39 2.64 -7.30
CA TYR A 490 -17.07 3.33 -6.04
C TYR A 490 -17.85 2.75 -4.86
N LYS A 491 -19.17 2.51 -5.00
CA LYS A 491 -19.96 1.83 -3.95
C LYS A 491 -19.46 0.42 -3.65
N THR A 492 -19.01 -0.32 -4.65
CA THR A 492 -18.40 -1.65 -4.45
C THR A 492 -17.09 -1.55 -3.68
N ILE A 493 -16.20 -0.60 -4.01
CA ILE A 493 -14.95 -0.35 -3.27
C ILE A 493 -15.22 0.10 -1.82
N MET A 494 -16.24 0.94 -1.59
CA MET A 494 -16.71 1.27 -0.23
C MET A 494 -17.20 0.02 0.54
N SER A 495 -17.90 -0.89 -0.14
CA SER A 495 -18.39 -2.16 0.43
C SER A 495 -17.28 -3.20 0.65
N VAL A 496 -16.18 -3.11 -0.10
CA VAL A 496 -14.92 -3.83 0.14
C VAL A 496 -14.25 -3.27 1.39
N ALA A 497 -14.09 -1.95 1.48
CA ALA A 497 -13.46 -1.26 2.61
C ALA A 497 -14.12 -1.54 3.95
N ARG A 498 -15.43 -1.72 3.96
CA ARG A 498 -16.24 -2.00 5.16
C ARG A 498 -16.12 -3.42 5.71
N GLN A 499 -15.38 -4.32 5.06
CA GLN A 499 -15.27 -5.71 5.50
C GLN A 499 -14.29 -5.88 6.66
N LYS A 500 -14.81 -6.47 7.73
CA LYS A 500 -14.07 -6.87 8.92
C LYS A 500 -13.99 -8.39 8.91
N ILE A 501 -12.85 -8.89 8.41
CA ILE A 501 -12.50 -10.32 8.49
C ILE A 501 -11.60 -10.50 9.71
N THR A 502 -12.07 -11.23 10.73
CA THR A 502 -11.20 -11.73 11.80
C THR A 502 -10.90 -13.20 11.57
N ILE A 503 -9.73 -13.67 12.01
CA ILE A 503 -9.38 -15.08 12.03
C ILE A 503 -8.79 -15.40 13.39
N GLU A 504 -9.27 -16.47 14.01
CA GLU A 504 -8.84 -16.97 15.31
C GLU A 504 -8.46 -18.43 15.17
N VAL A 505 -7.36 -18.84 15.80
CA VAL A 505 -6.96 -20.26 15.88
C VAL A 505 -7.14 -20.70 17.32
N GLU A 506 -8.12 -21.57 17.54
CA GLU A 506 -8.50 -22.00 18.88
C GLU A 506 -7.32 -22.66 19.59
N ASN A 507 -7.14 -22.37 20.88
CA ASN A 507 -6.19 -23.07 21.76
C ASN A 507 -4.75 -23.18 21.20
N ALA A 508 -4.25 -22.13 20.53
CA ALA A 508 -2.84 -22.05 20.16
C ALA A 508 -1.93 -22.13 21.41
N PRO A 509 -0.76 -22.79 21.35
CA PRO A 509 -0.13 -23.39 20.18
C PRO A 509 -0.76 -24.73 19.72
N LEU A 510 -0.61 -25.01 18.42
CA LEU A 510 -0.90 -26.31 17.81
C LEU A 510 0.23 -27.29 18.18
N VAL A 511 -0.05 -28.44 18.81
CA VAL A 511 1.00 -29.39 19.21
C VAL A 511 1.18 -30.51 18.18
N ARG A 512 2.36 -30.61 17.55
CA ARG A 512 2.71 -31.78 16.71
C ARG A 512 2.92 -33.02 17.59
N THR A 513 2.80 -34.19 16.99
CA THR A 513 3.21 -35.47 17.58
C THR A 513 4.74 -35.65 17.56
N LYS A 514 5.20 -36.67 18.28
CA LYS A 514 6.59 -37.19 18.24
C LYS A 514 6.74 -38.40 17.28
N ASN A 515 5.80 -38.62 16.37
CA ASN A 515 5.72 -39.84 15.55
C ASN A 515 5.10 -39.56 14.17
N ARG A 516 4.91 -40.64 13.39
CA ARG A 516 4.36 -40.60 12.02
C ARG A 516 2.83 -40.42 11.92
N THR A 517 2.09 -40.26 13.02
CA THR A 517 0.66 -39.91 12.98
C THR A 517 0.50 -38.40 13.02
N ALA A 518 -0.60 -37.87 12.48
CA ALA A 518 -0.91 -36.44 12.57
C ALA A 518 -0.92 -35.93 14.03
N GLY A 519 -0.70 -34.63 14.18
CA GLY A 519 -0.63 -33.90 15.44
C GLY A 519 -1.98 -33.73 16.15
N GLU A 520 -1.97 -32.88 17.16
CA GLU A 520 -3.19 -32.32 17.71
C GLU A 520 -3.96 -31.54 16.63
N LYS A 521 -5.30 -31.57 16.70
CA LYS A 521 -6.17 -30.81 15.79
C LYS A 521 -6.66 -29.53 16.44
N ARG A 522 -6.78 -28.44 15.68
CA ARG A 522 -7.39 -27.16 16.08
C ARG A 522 -8.39 -26.68 15.04
N THR A 523 -9.42 -25.99 15.51
CA THR A 523 -10.29 -25.21 14.64
C THR A 523 -9.61 -23.87 14.37
N ALA A 524 -9.47 -23.51 13.10
CA ALA A 524 -9.33 -22.11 12.71
C ALA A 524 -10.72 -21.60 12.33
N LYS A 525 -11.11 -20.46 12.90
CA LYS A 525 -12.40 -19.80 12.72
C LYS A 525 -12.18 -18.45 12.07
N ALA A 526 -12.93 -18.16 11.02
CA ALA A 526 -12.92 -16.87 10.34
C ALA A 526 -14.31 -16.26 10.43
N THR A 527 -14.41 -15.05 10.97
CA THR A 527 -15.67 -14.31 11.08
C THR A 527 -15.67 -13.21 10.04
N VAL A 528 -16.69 -13.20 9.18
CA VAL A 528 -16.87 -12.24 8.09
C VAL A 528 -18.03 -11.32 8.44
N GLU A 529 -17.71 -10.08 8.78
CA GLU A 529 -18.68 -9.01 9.03
C GLU A 529 -18.48 -7.85 8.04
N ILE A 530 -19.55 -7.12 7.76
CA ILE A 530 -19.48 -5.80 7.11
C ILE A 530 -19.86 -4.77 8.17
N ASP A 531 -18.88 -4.01 8.66
CA ASP A 531 -19.04 -2.99 9.70
C ASP A 531 -19.60 -1.68 9.10
N PHE A 532 -20.78 -1.76 8.50
CA PHE A 532 -21.61 -0.57 8.28
C PHE A 532 -22.14 -0.07 9.63
N PRO A 533 -22.00 1.23 9.95
CA PRO A 533 -22.59 1.77 11.16
C PRO A 533 -24.12 1.60 11.11
N LYS A 534 -24.76 1.39 12.27
CA LYS A 534 -26.21 1.20 12.42
C LYS A 534 -27.05 2.47 12.15
N SER A 535 -26.50 3.42 11.41
CA SER A 535 -27.13 4.70 11.08
C SER A 535 -28.20 4.53 10.00
N ASP A 536 -29.11 5.50 9.93
CA ASP A 536 -30.16 5.53 8.91
C ASP A 536 -29.63 5.70 7.47
N VAL A 537 -28.31 5.89 7.31
CA VAL A 537 -27.58 5.91 6.03
C VAL A 537 -27.83 4.65 5.20
N LEU A 538 -27.80 3.46 5.79
CA LEU A 538 -28.07 2.21 5.04
C LEU A 538 -29.51 2.18 4.51
N LYS A 539 -30.48 2.62 5.34
CA LYS A 539 -31.90 2.74 4.95
C LYS A 539 -32.06 3.77 3.83
N ALA A 540 -31.36 4.90 3.94
CA ALA A 540 -31.32 5.98 2.95
C ALA A 540 -30.73 5.54 1.60
N ILE A 541 -29.62 4.78 1.60
CA ILE A 541 -29.02 4.27 0.37
C ILE A 541 -29.92 3.19 -0.27
N ARG A 542 -30.54 2.31 0.53
CA ARG A 542 -31.51 1.31 0.03
C ARG A 542 -32.76 1.98 -0.55
N ALA A 543 -33.32 2.98 0.14
CA ALA A 543 -34.44 3.78 -0.37
C ALA A 543 -34.10 4.51 -1.68
N ALA A 544 -32.90 5.08 -1.78
CA ALA A 544 -32.41 5.72 -3.01
C ALA A 544 -32.14 4.72 -4.14
N GLY A 545 -31.58 3.54 -3.84
CA GLY A 545 -31.32 2.48 -4.82
C GLY A 545 -32.62 1.96 -5.45
N ASN A 546 -33.60 1.60 -4.63
CA ASN A 546 -34.92 1.15 -5.06
C ASN A 546 -35.64 2.19 -5.95
N LEU A 547 -35.33 3.49 -5.81
CA LEU A 547 -35.87 4.56 -6.64
C LEU A 547 -35.24 4.67 -8.04
N THR A 548 -34.11 4.00 -8.27
CA THR A 548 -33.28 4.13 -9.50
C THR A 548 -33.34 2.93 -10.45
N THR A 549 -34.20 1.95 -10.19
CA THR A 549 -34.31 0.62 -10.86
C THR A 549 -33.03 -0.24 -10.90
N ILE A 550 -31.87 0.32 -10.56
CA ILE A 550 -30.67 -0.45 -10.18
C ILE A 550 -30.94 -1.05 -8.79
N ASP A 551 -31.30 -2.33 -8.73
CA ASP A 551 -31.52 -3.07 -7.49
C ASP A 551 -30.20 -3.35 -6.75
N LEU A 552 -29.62 -2.28 -6.22
CA LEU A 552 -28.35 -2.31 -5.50
C LEU A 552 -28.60 -2.73 -4.05
N GLN A 553 -28.94 -4.02 -3.87
CA GLN A 553 -29.09 -4.66 -2.57
C GLN A 553 -27.74 -4.67 -1.82
N LEU A 554 -27.40 -3.55 -1.18
CA LEU A 554 -26.34 -3.52 -0.19
C LEU A 554 -26.77 -4.45 0.96
N PRO A 555 -25.91 -5.40 1.38
CA PRO A 555 -26.21 -6.28 2.50
C PRO A 555 -26.41 -5.44 3.77
N ASP A 556 -27.29 -5.89 4.66
CA ASP A 556 -27.43 -5.29 5.98
C ASP A 556 -26.12 -5.45 6.77
N GLY A 557 -25.70 -4.37 7.45
CA GLY A 557 -24.48 -4.35 8.24
C GLY A 557 -24.52 -5.36 9.40
N GLY A 558 -23.43 -6.12 9.56
CA GLY A 558 -23.39 -7.28 10.44
C GLY A 558 -22.71 -8.48 9.77
N PRO A 559 -22.98 -9.70 10.27
CA PRO A 559 -22.34 -10.91 9.77
C PRO A 559 -22.86 -11.34 8.39
N VAL A 560 -21.96 -11.82 7.52
CA VAL A 560 -22.28 -12.22 6.15
C VAL A 560 -22.54 -13.72 6.08
N SER A 561 -23.80 -14.15 6.02
CA SER A 561 -24.16 -15.57 5.81
C SER A 561 -23.91 -16.03 4.38
N GLY A 562 -23.55 -17.31 4.20
CA GLY A 562 -23.41 -17.97 2.91
C GLY A 562 -22.20 -17.57 2.06
N ALA A 563 -21.34 -16.65 2.51
CA ALA A 563 -20.12 -16.26 1.81
C ALA A 563 -19.15 -17.45 1.73
N LYS A 564 -18.56 -17.68 0.55
CA LYS A 564 -17.55 -18.72 0.35
C LYS A 564 -16.22 -18.25 0.94
N VAL A 565 -15.56 -19.14 1.68
CA VAL A 565 -14.27 -18.90 2.32
C VAL A 565 -13.27 -19.94 1.82
N VAL A 566 -12.24 -19.48 1.13
CA VAL A 566 -11.13 -20.30 0.63
C VAL A 566 -9.98 -20.20 1.63
N TRP A 567 -9.60 -21.32 2.24
CA TRP A 567 -8.54 -21.37 3.24
C TRP A 567 -7.19 -21.68 2.58
N ARG A 568 -6.14 -20.98 3.01
CA ARG A 568 -4.75 -21.24 2.61
C ARG A 568 -3.87 -21.29 3.85
N LEU A 569 -2.97 -22.27 3.94
CA LEU A 569 -1.85 -22.22 4.87
C LEU A 569 -0.69 -21.56 4.13
N VAL A 570 -0.35 -20.33 4.53
CA VAL A 570 0.63 -19.48 3.83
C VAL A 570 2.02 -19.53 4.48
N GLU A 571 2.13 -20.08 5.68
CA GLU A 571 3.40 -20.37 6.36
C GLU A 571 3.28 -21.68 7.13
N GLY A 572 4.34 -22.51 7.07
CA GLY A 572 4.41 -23.79 7.77
C GLY A 572 3.74 -24.98 7.06
N SER A 573 3.37 -24.82 5.78
CA SER A 573 2.63 -25.81 4.98
C SER A 573 3.49 -26.55 3.95
N TYR A 574 3.05 -27.75 3.55
CA TYR A 574 3.69 -28.58 2.53
C TYR A 574 3.73 -27.93 1.13
N ASN A 575 2.84 -26.97 0.87
CA ASN A 575 2.77 -26.22 -0.40
C ASN A 575 3.67 -24.98 -0.44
N ASN A 576 4.46 -24.70 0.60
CA ASN A 576 5.34 -23.54 0.60
C ASN A 576 6.62 -23.77 -0.21
N LYS A 577 7.00 -22.74 -0.98
CA LYS A 577 8.39 -22.57 -1.40
C LYS A 577 9.17 -21.94 -0.24
N TYR A 578 10.36 -22.44 0.00
CA TYR A 578 11.35 -21.87 0.92
C TYR A 578 12.49 -21.33 0.07
N GLN A 579 12.96 -20.11 0.34
CA GLN A 579 14.19 -19.63 -0.26
C GLN A 579 15.36 -20.41 0.37
N THR A 580 16.26 -20.90 -0.47
CA THR A 580 17.48 -21.60 -0.07
C THR A 580 18.59 -20.59 0.26
N ALA A 581 19.58 -21.00 1.05
CA ALA A 581 20.78 -20.19 1.33
C ALA A 581 21.61 -19.81 0.07
N LYS A 582 21.21 -20.27 -1.12
CA LYS A 582 21.79 -19.91 -2.42
C LYS A 582 20.91 -18.93 -3.24
N GLY A 583 19.88 -18.34 -2.63
CA GLY A 583 19.00 -17.34 -3.26
C GLY A 583 17.95 -17.90 -4.24
N GLY A 584 17.72 -19.21 -4.25
CA GLY A 584 16.73 -19.87 -5.12
C GLY A 584 15.54 -20.45 -4.34
N TRP A 585 14.33 -20.43 -4.92
CA TRP A 585 13.10 -20.91 -4.28
C TRP A 585 12.83 -22.41 -4.54
N GLU A 586 12.80 -23.21 -3.48
CA GLU A 586 12.61 -24.67 -3.53
C GLU A 586 11.37 -25.10 -2.74
N TYR A 587 10.57 -26.04 -3.25
CA TYR A 587 9.47 -26.62 -2.49
C TYR A 587 10.04 -27.65 -1.49
N LYS A 588 9.82 -27.42 -0.20
CA LYS A 588 10.28 -28.32 0.88
C LYS A 588 9.10 -28.84 1.72
N PRO A 589 8.27 -29.75 1.17
CA PRO A 589 7.12 -30.30 1.91
C PRO A 589 7.53 -30.98 3.22
N GLU A 590 8.77 -31.46 3.33
CA GLU A 590 9.36 -32.04 4.53
C GLU A 590 9.55 -31.06 5.70
N LEU A 591 9.55 -29.75 5.44
CA LEU A 591 9.64 -28.70 6.47
C LEU A 591 8.27 -28.28 7.04
N ALA A 592 7.16 -28.89 6.58
CA ALA A 592 5.82 -28.58 7.04
C ALA A 592 5.60 -28.89 8.53
N VAL A 593 4.89 -27.99 9.22
CA VAL A 593 4.50 -28.11 10.63
C VAL A 593 2.99 -28.24 10.82
N VAL A 594 2.22 -27.75 9.85
CA VAL A 594 0.75 -27.77 9.85
C VAL A 594 0.23 -28.22 8.49
N GLN A 595 -0.88 -28.94 8.51
CA GLN A 595 -1.67 -29.29 7.33
C GLN A 595 -3.17 -29.06 7.63
N PHE A 596 -3.99 -28.98 6.58
CA PHE A 596 -5.43 -29.16 6.77
C PHE A 596 -5.69 -30.61 7.18
N ALA A 597 -6.64 -30.82 8.09
CA ALA A 597 -6.94 -32.17 8.57
C ALA A 597 -7.43 -33.07 7.44
N GLU A 598 -7.13 -34.37 7.50
CA GLU A 598 -7.62 -35.33 6.50
C GLU A 598 -9.16 -35.23 6.33
N GLY A 599 -9.62 -35.05 5.09
CA GLY A 599 -11.03 -34.82 4.74
C GLY A 599 -11.52 -33.37 4.89
N ALA A 600 -10.76 -32.46 5.52
CA ALA A 600 -11.10 -31.04 5.55
C ALA A 600 -10.78 -30.37 4.20
N GLY A 601 -11.83 -30.10 3.41
CA GLY A 601 -11.70 -29.33 2.17
C GLY A 601 -11.23 -27.90 2.45
N TYR A 602 -10.37 -27.37 1.58
CA TYR A 602 -9.84 -26.00 1.67
C TYR A 602 -10.88 -24.90 1.35
N THR A 603 -12.17 -25.24 1.29
CA THR A 603 -13.27 -24.30 1.07
C THR A 603 -14.45 -24.61 1.99
N SER A 604 -14.96 -23.59 2.66
CA SER A 604 -16.19 -23.62 3.46
C SER A 604 -17.13 -22.48 3.03
N THR A 605 -18.32 -22.42 3.62
CA THR A 605 -19.19 -21.23 3.58
C THR A 605 -19.41 -20.72 5.00
N THR A 606 -19.66 -19.42 5.15
CA THR A 606 -20.05 -18.84 6.44
C THR A 606 -21.48 -19.25 6.81
N ASN A 607 -21.74 -19.35 8.13
CA ASN A 607 -23.07 -19.54 8.70
C ASN A 607 -23.77 -18.20 8.95
N ASP A 608 -24.97 -18.23 9.56
CA ASP A 608 -25.77 -17.03 9.85
C ASP A 608 -25.16 -16.06 10.88
N ALA A 609 -24.11 -16.47 11.60
CA ALA A 609 -23.29 -15.61 12.44
C ALA A 609 -22.03 -15.10 11.70
N GLY A 610 -21.97 -15.26 10.38
CA GLY A 610 -20.83 -14.87 9.53
C GLY A 610 -19.59 -15.75 9.72
N GLU A 611 -19.71 -16.88 10.40
CA GLU A 611 -18.59 -17.70 10.83
C GLU A 611 -18.34 -18.86 9.86
N ALA A 612 -17.11 -18.98 9.40
CA ALA A 612 -16.58 -20.14 8.69
C ALA A 612 -15.52 -20.83 9.55
N THR A 613 -15.42 -22.16 9.47
CA THR A 613 -14.42 -22.93 10.22
C THR A 613 -13.72 -23.96 9.34
N ILE A 614 -12.43 -24.20 9.63
CA ILE A 614 -11.67 -25.33 9.09
C ILE A 614 -10.85 -25.99 10.20
N THR A 615 -10.67 -27.30 10.10
CA THR A 615 -9.79 -28.04 11.01
C THR A 615 -8.37 -28.11 10.43
N ILE A 616 -7.41 -27.59 11.16
CA ILE A 616 -5.97 -27.78 10.92
C ILE A 616 -5.42 -28.81 11.90
N GLU A 617 -4.32 -29.46 11.54
CA GLU A 617 -3.62 -30.40 12.41
C GLU A 617 -2.11 -30.30 12.24
N GLY A 618 -1.37 -30.67 13.29
CA GLY A 618 0.09 -30.74 13.20
C GLY A 618 0.52 -31.76 12.14
N ALA A 619 1.43 -31.40 11.24
CA ALA A 619 1.95 -32.33 10.24
C ALA A 619 2.67 -33.52 10.92
N PRO A 620 2.56 -34.76 10.42
CA PRO A 620 3.24 -35.92 11.01
C PRO A 620 4.77 -35.77 10.95
N GLN A 621 5.51 -36.45 11.84
CA GLN A 621 6.98 -36.42 11.83
C GLN A 621 7.55 -37.45 10.84
N LYS A 622 8.67 -37.13 10.16
CA LYS A 622 9.44 -38.06 9.31
C LYS A 622 9.77 -39.38 10.02
N LYS A 623 10.13 -39.28 11.30
CA LYS A 623 10.67 -40.37 12.15
C LYS A 623 9.95 -40.41 13.50
N ILE A 624 10.07 -41.53 14.22
CA ILE A 624 9.60 -41.62 15.60
C ILE A 624 10.71 -41.03 16.49
N LEU A 625 10.40 -39.93 17.16
CA LEU A 625 11.34 -39.20 18.01
C LEU A 625 11.32 -39.76 19.45
N PRO A 626 12.47 -39.80 20.16
CA PRO A 626 12.55 -40.26 21.54
C PRO A 626 11.68 -39.47 22.51
N LYS A 627 11.23 -40.09 23.60
CA LYS A 627 10.33 -39.46 24.59
C LYS A 627 10.92 -38.18 25.20
N ASN A 628 12.24 -38.12 25.36
CA ASN A 628 13.01 -36.99 25.88
C ASN A 628 13.27 -35.85 24.86
N VAL A 629 12.83 -35.96 23.60
CA VAL A 629 13.03 -34.89 22.60
C VAL A 629 12.42 -33.56 23.08
N ARG A 630 13.16 -32.46 22.88
CA ARG A 630 12.80 -31.11 23.31
C ARG A 630 11.66 -30.54 22.44
N PRO A 631 10.77 -29.70 23.00
CA PRO A 631 9.83 -28.93 22.19
C PRO A 631 10.58 -27.86 21.41
N TYR A 632 10.21 -27.69 20.15
CA TYR A 632 10.75 -26.69 19.25
C TYR A 632 9.58 -25.82 18.78
N MET A 633 9.53 -24.56 19.22
CA MET A 633 8.46 -23.65 18.82
C MET A 633 8.75 -23.15 17.41
N ARG A 634 7.79 -23.30 16.50
CA ARG A 634 7.86 -22.84 15.12
C ARG A 634 6.59 -22.07 14.77
N ARG A 635 6.71 -21.10 13.88
CA ARG A 635 5.58 -20.30 13.40
C ARG A 635 4.80 -20.99 12.28
N ALA A 636 3.50 -20.75 12.23
CA ALA A 636 2.64 -21.01 11.08
C ALA A 636 1.66 -19.85 10.86
N ALA A 637 1.07 -19.78 9.66
CA ALA A 637 0.08 -18.78 9.33
C ALA A 637 -1.00 -19.35 8.42
N ILE A 638 -2.25 -19.07 8.78
CA ILE A 638 -3.43 -19.38 8.00
C ILE A 638 -4.02 -18.10 7.44
N ALA A 639 -4.51 -18.17 6.21
CA ALA A 639 -5.18 -17.09 5.52
C ALA A 639 -6.53 -17.56 4.99
N VAL A 640 -7.45 -16.61 4.82
CA VAL A 640 -8.70 -16.81 4.10
C VAL A 640 -8.79 -15.85 2.93
N GLU A 641 -9.41 -16.29 1.85
CA GLU A 641 -9.96 -15.45 0.80
C GLU A 641 -11.48 -15.61 0.82
N VAL A 642 -12.20 -14.51 1.04
CA VAL A 642 -13.67 -14.52 1.10
C VAL A 642 -14.27 -14.23 -0.27
N THR A 643 -15.51 -14.65 -0.51
CA THR A 643 -16.29 -14.33 -1.70
C THR A 643 -17.76 -14.23 -1.29
N ILE A 644 -18.28 -13.01 -1.22
CA ILE A 644 -19.59 -12.72 -0.61
C ILE A 644 -20.74 -13.31 -1.43
N LYS A 645 -20.70 -13.19 -2.75
CA LYS A 645 -21.74 -13.75 -3.62
C LYS A 645 -21.33 -15.11 -4.16
N VAL A 646 -22.05 -16.16 -3.73
CA VAL A 646 -21.86 -17.55 -4.19
C VAL A 646 -23.05 -18.02 -5.05
N GLY A 647 -23.75 -17.06 -5.68
CA GLY A 647 -24.90 -17.33 -6.56
C GLY A 647 -24.53 -18.22 -7.76
N ASN A 648 -25.52 -18.96 -8.25
CA ASN A 648 -25.32 -19.93 -9.32
C ASN A 648 -25.02 -19.21 -10.65
N ILE A 649 -23.76 -19.21 -11.08
CA ILE A 649 -23.24 -18.35 -12.15
C ILE A 649 -24.09 -18.41 -13.42
N THR A 650 -24.57 -19.59 -13.83
CA THR A 650 -25.39 -19.73 -15.05
C THR A 650 -26.80 -19.14 -14.91
N GLN A 651 -27.34 -19.05 -13.71
CA GLN A 651 -28.66 -18.48 -13.44
C GLN A 651 -28.56 -16.96 -13.34
N ASP A 652 -27.61 -16.44 -12.55
CA ASP A 652 -27.34 -15.01 -12.45
C ASP A 652 -26.85 -14.41 -13.78
N MET A 653 -26.08 -15.18 -14.57
CA MET A 653 -25.67 -14.77 -15.93
C MET A 653 -26.86 -14.76 -16.89
N ASN A 654 -27.82 -15.70 -16.78
CA ASN A 654 -29.04 -15.65 -17.57
C ASN A 654 -29.89 -14.42 -17.20
N ASP A 655 -30.05 -14.10 -15.91
CA ASP A 655 -30.81 -12.92 -15.49
C ASP A 655 -30.08 -11.60 -15.83
N ALA A 656 -28.75 -11.58 -15.78
CA ALA A 656 -27.94 -10.47 -16.28
C ALA A 656 -28.00 -10.32 -17.81
N ILE A 657 -28.05 -11.42 -18.58
CA ILE A 657 -28.26 -11.42 -20.04
C ILE A 657 -29.67 -10.94 -20.39
N ASN A 658 -30.71 -11.45 -19.70
CA ASN A 658 -32.08 -10.99 -19.84
C ASN A 658 -32.21 -9.48 -19.51
N THR A 659 -31.44 -8.99 -18.54
CA THR A 659 -31.34 -7.56 -18.22
C THR A 659 -30.52 -6.78 -19.27
N ALA A 660 -29.48 -7.38 -19.86
CA ALA A 660 -28.68 -6.79 -20.94
C ALA A 660 -29.46 -6.69 -22.26
N MET A 661 -30.46 -7.55 -22.49
CA MET A 661 -31.43 -7.39 -23.58
C MET A 661 -32.29 -6.11 -23.44
N GLY A 662 -32.33 -5.47 -22.27
CA GLY A 662 -32.87 -4.13 -22.09
C GLY A 662 -32.04 -3.01 -22.73
N GLY A 663 -30.81 -3.31 -23.17
CA GLY A 663 -29.93 -2.41 -23.92
C GLY A 663 -28.46 -2.68 -23.63
N PRO A 664 -27.55 -2.55 -24.63
CA PRO A 664 -26.16 -3.00 -24.51
C PRO A 664 -25.34 -2.25 -23.43
N VAL A 665 -25.73 -1.02 -23.08
CA VAL A 665 -25.11 -0.23 -22.00
C VAL A 665 -25.76 -0.51 -20.63
N GLY A 666 -26.83 -1.30 -20.55
CA GLY A 666 -27.57 -1.56 -19.30
C GLY A 666 -27.01 -2.73 -18.47
N GLY A 667 -27.22 -3.96 -18.95
CA GLY A 667 -26.97 -5.17 -18.15
C GLY A 667 -25.50 -5.54 -17.95
N GLY A 668 -24.63 -5.25 -18.92
CA GLY A 668 -23.20 -5.55 -18.83
C GLY A 668 -22.49 -4.83 -17.66
N LEU A 669 -23.06 -3.74 -17.16
CA LEU A 669 -22.49 -2.94 -16.08
C LEU A 669 -22.73 -3.54 -14.70
N SER A 670 -23.95 -4.04 -14.47
CA SER A 670 -24.30 -4.73 -13.22
C SER A 670 -23.47 -6.01 -13.05
N PHE A 671 -23.26 -6.73 -14.15
CA PHE A 671 -22.39 -7.91 -14.21
C PHE A 671 -20.96 -7.64 -13.70
N LEU A 672 -20.38 -6.47 -13.98
CA LEU A 672 -19.02 -6.14 -13.56
C LEU A 672 -18.91 -5.86 -12.05
N ALA A 673 -19.83 -5.07 -11.50
CA ALA A 673 -19.90 -4.87 -10.04
C ALA A 673 -20.16 -6.19 -9.30
N ASP A 674 -20.92 -7.10 -9.92
CA ASP A 674 -21.19 -8.42 -9.39
C ASP A 674 -19.98 -9.37 -9.51
N MET A 675 -19.20 -9.30 -10.60
CA MET A 675 -17.91 -9.99 -10.76
C MET A 675 -16.89 -9.59 -9.69
N VAL A 676 -16.88 -8.33 -9.23
CA VAL A 676 -16.04 -7.88 -8.11
C VAL A 676 -16.47 -8.55 -6.79
N LEU A 677 -17.78 -8.62 -6.51
CA LEU A 677 -18.31 -9.30 -5.32
C LEU A 677 -18.17 -10.84 -5.39
N ARG A 678 -17.87 -11.38 -6.58
CA ARG A 678 -17.55 -12.80 -6.86
C ARG A 678 -16.05 -13.09 -6.97
N THR A 679 -15.15 -12.10 -6.91
CA THR A 679 -13.70 -12.32 -7.02
C THR A 679 -13.00 -12.17 -5.67
N SER A 680 -12.30 -13.22 -5.23
CA SER A 680 -11.65 -13.28 -3.91
C SER A 680 -10.42 -12.39 -3.76
N PHE A 681 -9.97 -11.73 -4.84
CA PHE A 681 -8.74 -10.91 -4.89
C PHE A 681 -8.68 -9.78 -3.87
N PHE A 682 -9.83 -9.22 -3.47
CA PHE A 682 -9.91 -8.08 -2.55
C PHE A 682 -10.13 -8.47 -1.08
N PHE A 683 -10.37 -9.75 -0.80
CA PHE A 683 -10.92 -10.22 0.48
C PHE A 683 -10.00 -11.20 1.20
N GLN A 684 -8.69 -10.90 1.18
CA GLN A 684 -7.68 -11.71 1.81
C GLN A 684 -7.32 -11.20 3.22
N LYS A 685 -7.32 -12.10 4.20
CA LYS A 685 -6.80 -11.85 5.55
C LYS A 685 -5.93 -13.02 6.00
N SER A 686 -4.88 -12.74 6.77
CA SER A 686 -4.04 -13.76 7.40
C SER A 686 -3.97 -13.58 8.92
N GLN A 687 -3.69 -14.69 9.61
CA GLN A 687 -3.45 -14.79 11.05
C GLN A 687 -2.30 -15.77 11.32
N VAL A 688 -1.40 -15.34 12.20
CA VAL A 688 -0.24 -16.09 12.68
C VAL A 688 -0.64 -16.90 13.92
N PHE A 689 -0.07 -18.09 14.08
CA PHE A 689 -0.18 -18.89 15.30
C PHE A 689 1.07 -19.76 15.52
N ASP A 690 1.33 -20.08 16.78
CA ASP A 690 2.46 -20.91 17.18
C ASP A 690 2.16 -22.40 16.98
N VAL A 691 3.19 -23.14 16.57
CA VAL A 691 3.19 -24.61 16.47
C VAL A 691 4.30 -25.16 17.34
N LYS A 692 3.94 -26.02 18.29
CA LYS A 692 4.87 -26.75 19.14
C LYS A 692 5.30 -28.02 18.42
N ASP A 693 6.40 -27.90 17.69
CA ASP A 693 7.13 -28.98 17.03
C ASP A 693 8.02 -29.74 18.03
N TRP A 694 8.70 -30.78 17.56
CA TRP A 694 9.67 -31.57 18.30
C TRP A 694 10.84 -31.90 17.39
N LYS A 695 12.07 -31.62 17.82
CA LYS A 695 13.27 -31.86 17.01
C LYS A 695 14.38 -32.48 17.85
N GLU A 696 15.07 -33.45 17.28
CA GLU A 696 16.27 -34.08 17.86
C GLU A 696 17.49 -33.74 16.98
N PRO A 697 17.90 -32.47 16.88
CA PRO A 697 19.11 -32.11 16.16
C PRO A 697 20.31 -32.72 16.88
N HIS A 698 21.32 -33.18 16.13
CA HIS A 698 22.53 -33.78 16.70
C HIS A 698 23.29 -32.82 17.62
N TRP A 699 23.34 -31.54 17.22
CA TRP A 699 23.89 -30.43 17.96
C TRP A 699 22.87 -29.28 18.03
N GLU A 700 22.72 -28.69 19.22
CA GLU A 700 22.06 -27.41 19.44
C GLU A 700 23.08 -26.42 20.00
N GLY A 701 22.82 -25.13 19.89
CA GLY A 701 23.51 -24.13 20.68
C GLY A 701 22.78 -22.81 20.78
N ASP A 702 23.20 -21.96 21.71
CA ASP A 702 22.79 -20.56 21.81
C ASP A 702 24.04 -19.67 21.58
N PHE A 703 23.89 -18.51 20.95
CA PHE A 703 24.98 -17.55 20.74
C PHE A 703 24.54 -16.09 20.89
N GLU A 704 25.49 -15.24 21.27
CA GLU A 704 25.33 -13.80 21.39
C GLU A 704 26.52 -13.12 20.68
N ILE A 705 26.26 -12.22 19.74
CA ILE A 705 27.28 -11.38 19.11
C ILE A 705 26.99 -9.92 19.48
N THR A 706 27.97 -9.26 20.08
CA THR A 706 27.93 -7.83 20.39
C THR A 706 29.08 -7.13 19.68
N ALA A 707 28.78 -6.20 18.78
CA ALA A 707 29.75 -5.33 18.11
C ALA A 707 29.65 -3.92 18.70
N LYS A 708 30.75 -3.43 19.31
CA LYS A 708 30.79 -2.16 20.04
C LYS A 708 32.03 -1.33 19.71
N ALA A 709 31.79 -0.11 19.23
CA ALA A 709 32.82 0.91 19.06
C ALA A 709 32.28 2.28 19.48
N SER A 710 33.15 3.14 20.02
CA SER A 710 32.86 4.56 20.12
C SER A 710 34.16 5.36 20.13
N GLY A 711 34.18 6.53 19.51
CA GLY A 711 35.39 7.34 19.46
C GLY A 711 35.25 8.66 18.72
N SER A 712 36.38 9.35 18.61
CA SER A 712 36.51 10.56 17.80
C SER A 712 37.92 10.74 17.30
N LYS A 713 38.07 11.21 16.06
CA LYS A 713 39.35 11.39 15.36
C LYS A 713 39.33 12.71 14.60
N SER A 714 40.40 13.49 14.68
CA SER A 714 40.51 14.75 13.94
C SER A 714 41.62 14.63 12.90
N ASN A 715 41.25 14.66 11.62
CA ASN A 715 42.20 14.65 10.51
C ASN A 715 42.49 16.08 10.07
N LYS A 716 43.77 16.38 9.80
CA LYS A 716 44.14 17.58 9.02
C LYS A 716 43.53 17.41 7.62
N GLY A 717 42.83 18.42 7.11
CA GLY A 717 42.21 18.35 5.79
C GLY A 717 43.26 18.21 4.69
N GLU A 718 42.98 17.36 3.71
CA GLU A 718 43.90 17.14 2.59
C GLU A 718 44.21 18.45 1.85
N LYS A 719 45.44 18.57 1.36
CA LYS A 719 45.90 19.68 0.50
C LYS A 719 45.58 21.08 1.05
N GLY A 720 45.53 21.24 2.39
CA GLY A 720 45.25 22.51 3.06
C GLY A 720 43.77 22.78 3.37
N GLY A 721 42.90 21.78 3.21
CA GLY A 721 41.50 21.86 3.65
C GLY A 721 41.36 22.06 5.17
N PRO A 722 40.21 22.58 5.64
CA PRO A 722 39.97 22.73 7.07
C PRO A 722 39.95 21.35 7.77
N PRO A 723 40.41 21.25 9.03
CA PRO A 723 40.42 19.98 9.76
C PRO A 723 39.01 19.43 9.93
N VAL A 724 38.87 18.11 9.79
CA VAL A 724 37.60 17.39 9.93
C VAL A 724 37.65 16.53 11.18
N THR A 725 36.69 16.75 12.08
CA THR A 725 36.51 15.98 13.31
C THR A 725 35.39 14.97 13.11
N TYR A 726 35.76 13.71 13.14
CA TYR A 726 34.89 12.55 13.09
C TYR A 726 34.49 12.14 14.51
N LYS A 727 33.25 11.68 14.69
CA LYS A 727 32.76 11.01 15.92
C LYS A 727 31.88 9.84 15.54
N TRP A 728 31.96 8.74 16.28
CA TRP A 728 31.14 7.55 16.05
C TRP A 728 30.73 6.86 17.35
N LYS A 729 29.60 6.16 17.27
CA LYS A 729 29.14 5.10 18.18
C LYS A 729 28.52 4.01 17.31
N MET A 730 28.98 2.78 17.45
CA MET A 730 28.35 1.58 16.90
C MET A 730 27.98 0.70 18.09
N GLU A 731 26.70 0.37 18.26
CA GLU A 731 26.25 -0.60 19.26
C GLU A 731 25.22 -1.52 18.62
N ARG A 732 25.70 -2.67 18.15
CA ARG A 732 24.88 -3.73 17.59
C ARG A 732 24.97 -4.97 18.47
N SER A 733 23.84 -5.61 18.72
CA SER A 733 23.81 -6.89 19.44
C SER A 733 22.78 -7.83 18.81
N MET A 734 23.14 -9.10 18.72
CA MET A 734 22.28 -10.17 18.24
C MET A 734 22.37 -11.37 19.18
N GLU A 735 21.23 -11.97 19.47
CA GLU A 735 21.12 -13.30 20.10
C GLU A 735 20.42 -14.25 19.13
N GLY A 736 20.83 -15.51 19.12
CA GLY A 736 20.22 -16.53 18.27
C GLY A 736 20.59 -17.94 18.68
N ARG A 737 19.95 -18.92 18.05
CA ARG A 737 20.09 -20.33 18.36
C ARG A 737 20.59 -21.12 17.15
N LEU A 738 21.62 -21.94 17.36
CA LEU A 738 22.17 -22.87 16.37
C LEU A 738 21.45 -24.23 16.45
N ILE A 739 21.12 -24.82 15.31
CA ILE A 739 20.55 -26.16 15.21
C ILE A 739 21.12 -26.90 14.00
N THR A 740 21.35 -28.22 14.11
CA THR A 740 21.59 -29.06 12.92
C THR A 740 20.39 -28.98 11.97
N PRO A 741 20.54 -28.77 10.65
CA PRO A 741 19.42 -28.68 9.71
C PRO A 741 18.60 -29.98 9.56
N ASP A 742 17.31 -29.85 9.27
CA ASP A 742 16.37 -30.98 9.01
C ASP A 742 16.80 -31.87 7.82
N TRP A 743 17.70 -31.37 6.96
CA TRP A 743 18.24 -32.06 5.80
C TRP A 743 19.61 -32.71 6.05
N ASP A 744 20.48 -32.11 6.87
CA ASP A 744 21.78 -32.72 7.24
C ASP A 744 21.57 -33.87 8.25
N GLU A 745 20.49 -33.86 9.05
CA GLU A 745 20.11 -34.96 9.97
C GLU A 745 19.93 -36.34 9.30
N ASP A 746 19.51 -36.39 8.03
CA ASP A 746 19.27 -37.64 7.29
C ASP A 746 20.55 -38.19 6.62
N ASP A 747 21.60 -37.37 6.52
CA ASP A 747 22.94 -37.75 6.03
C ASP A 747 23.99 -37.88 7.14
N SER A 748 23.88 -37.12 8.24
CA SER A 748 24.81 -37.18 9.38
C SER A 748 24.82 -38.55 10.06
N GLN A 749 23.72 -39.30 10.00
CA GLN A 749 23.67 -40.70 10.47
C GLN A 749 24.57 -41.66 9.68
N LYS A 750 25.07 -41.26 8.50
CA LYS A 750 25.98 -42.05 7.64
C LYS A 750 27.44 -41.60 7.76
N LYS A 751 27.70 -40.44 8.38
CA LYS A 751 29.04 -39.83 8.53
C LYS A 751 29.70 -40.36 9.80
N ASP A 752 31.02 -40.59 9.77
CA ASP A 752 31.77 -40.98 10.96
C ASP A 752 31.73 -39.82 11.99
N PRO A 753 31.24 -40.03 13.23
CA PRO A 753 31.09 -38.96 14.21
C PRO A 753 32.41 -38.32 14.65
N THR A 754 33.56 -38.95 14.39
CA THR A 754 34.90 -38.46 14.73
C THR A 754 35.54 -37.60 13.63
N LEU A 755 35.00 -37.62 12.41
CA LEU A 755 35.47 -36.84 11.25
C LEU A 755 34.36 -35.97 10.63
N ALA A 756 33.19 -35.90 11.27
CA ALA A 756 32.04 -35.16 10.76
C ALA A 756 32.21 -33.64 10.88
N ARG A 757 32.09 -32.95 9.74
CA ARG A 757 31.59 -31.56 9.68
C ARG A 757 30.06 -31.62 9.72
N TYR A 758 29.48 -30.99 10.74
CA TYR A 758 28.05 -30.77 10.89
C TYR A 758 27.73 -29.37 10.38
N THR A 759 26.74 -29.25 9.51
CA THR A 759 26.15 -27.94 9.23
C THR A 759 25.30 -27.51 10.43
N LEU A 760 25.29 -26.22 10.74
CA LEU A 760 24.39 -25.60 11.71
C LEU A 760 23.68 -24.42 11.02
N GLU A 761 22.36 -24.39 11.09
CA GLU A 761 21.56 -23.23 10.69
C GLU A 761 21.20 -22.41 11.93
N VAL A 762 21.10 -21.10 11.78
CA VAL A 762 20.53 -20.24 12.82
C VAL A 762 19.00 -20.33 12.75
N ASP A 763 18.38 -20.79 13.82
CA ASP A 763 16.92 -20.81 13.98
C ASP A 763 16.36 -19.40 13.91
N GLY A 764 15.64 -19.10 12.82
CA GLY A 764 15.08 -17.78 12.57
C GLY A 764 13.94 -17.34 13.51
N ASP A 765 13.38 -18.24 14.36
CA ASP A 765 12.35 -17.92 15.35
C ASP A 765 12.97 -17.48 16.70
N SER A 766 14.20 -17.92 16.97
CA SER A 766 14.95 -17.61 18.20
C SER A 766 15.64 -16.25 18.25
N ARG A 767 15.59 -15.47 17.17
CA ARG A 767 16.48 -14.32 16.97
C ARG A 767 16.01 -13.06 17.70
N TYR A 768 16.94 -12.44 18.41
CA TYR A 768 16.83 -11.06 18.83
C TYR A 768 17.93 -10.23 18.14
N PHE A 769 17.57 -9.03 17.67
CA PHE A 769 18.50 -8.09 17.04
C PHE A 769 18.25 -6.70 17.61
N LYS A 770 19.31 -5.93 17.77
CA LYS A 770 19.31 -4.52 18.17
C LYS A 770 20.43 -3.81 17.43
N LEU A 771 20.11 -2.66 16.84
CA LEU A 771 21.06 -1.75 16.20
C LEU A 771 20.84 -0.33 16.72
N ASP A 772 21.92 0.30 17.18
CA ASP A 772 21.99 1.70 17.65
C ASP A 772 23.33 2.30 17.20
N ASP A 773 23.37 2.73 15.94
CA ASP A 773 24.55 3.30 15.29
C ASP A 773 24.39 4.82 15.13
N SER A 774 25.46 5.57 15.34
CA SER A 774 25.53 6.98 14.96
C SER A 774 26.96 7.40 14.58
N SER A 775 27.07 8.28 13.61
CA SER A 775 28.34 8.80 13.12
C SER A 775 28.19 10.25 12.68
N SER A 776 29.27 11.03 12.75
CA SER A 776 29.27 12.43 12.28
C SER A 776 30.65 12.90 11.87
N ALA A 777 30.68 13.85 10.93
CA ALA A 777 31.88 14.49 10.42
C ALA A 777 31.68 16.01 10.37
N LYS A 778 32.48 16.75 11.14
CA LYS A 778 32.34 18.20 11.33
C LYS A 778 33.63 18.96 11.02
N SER A 779 33.53 19.99 10.20
CA SER A 779 34.60 20.96 9.91
C SER A 779 34.03 22.38 9.85
N SER A 780 34.80 23.37 9.41
CA SER A 780 34.26 24.72 9.15
C SER A 780 33.37 24.80 7.89
N ARG A 781 33.32 23.74 7.07
CA ARG A 781 32.51 23.66 5.84
C ARG A 781 31.53 22.49 5.83
N ILE A 782 31.78 21.44 6.62
CA ILE A 782 31.00 20.20 6.62
C ILE A 782 30.35 20.00 8.00
N ASP A 783 29.10 19.57 8.03
CA ASP A 783 28.40 19.20 9.28
C ASP A 783 27.45 18.02 9.03
N ASN A 784 28.02 16.84 8.81
CA ASN A 784 27.28 15.62 8.47
C ASN A 784 27.03 14.75 9.70
N ARG A 785 25.87 14.08 9.75
CA ARG A 785 25.44 13.15 10.80
C ARG A 785 24.62 12.02 10.19
N TYR A 786 24.90 10.80 10.60
CA TYR A 786 24.13 9.59 10.31
C TYR A 786 23.70 8.99 11.66
N GLU A 787 22.46 8.52 11.73
CA GLU A 787 21.92 7.78 12.87
C GLU A 787 21.08 6.64 12.32
N ALA A 788 21.24 5.44 12.86
CA ALA A 788 20.42 4.29 12.54
C ALA A 788 19.96 3.57 13.81
N THR A 789 18.69 3.21 13.85
CA THR A 789 18.09 2.52 15.00
C THR A 789 17.11 1.46 14.52
N GLY A 790 17.22 0.25 15.07
CA GLY A 790 16.34 -0.85 14.71
C GLY A 790 16.46 -2.08 15.62
N PRO A 791 15.66 -3.13 15.35
CA PRO A 791 14.78 -3.27 14.19
C PRO A 791 13.50 -2.41 14.26
N VAL A 792 13.05 -1.98 13.09
CA VAL A 792 11.68 -1.49 12.82
C VAL A 792 10.78 -2.69 12.68
N GLN A 793 9.57 -2.59 13.22
CA GLN A 793 8.59 -3.68 13.19
C GLN A 793 7.49 -3.24 12.21
N ILE A 794 7.41 -3.90 11.05
CA ILE A 794 6.35 -3.75 10.05
C ILE A 794 5.46 -5.01 10.10
N GLN A 795 4.13 -4.87 10.09
CA GLN A 795 3.23 -6.03 9.92
C GLN A 795 3.01 -6.37 8.44
N PRO A 796 2.69 -7.64 8.12
CA PRO A 796 2.09 -7.95 6.84
C PRO A 796 0.86 -7.08 6.56
N SER A 797 0.68 -6.72 5.29
CA SER A 797 -0.46 -5.96 4.79
C SER A 797 -1.80 -6.68 5.00
N GLY A 798 -2.87 -5.90 5.17
CA GLY A 798 -4.22 -6.40 5.47
C GLY A 798 -4.79 -5.93 6.82
N GLN A 799 -3.99 -5.20 7.61
CA GLN A 799 -4.38 -4.28 8.68
C GLN A 799 -3.39 -3.11 8.63
N ASN A 800 -3.80 -1.88 8.94
CA ASN A 800 -2.93 -0.71 8.89
C ASN A 800 -2.46 -0.31 10.30
N GLN A 801 -1.92 -1.28 11.02
CA GLN A 801 -1.26 -1.13 12.32
C GLN A 801 0.23 -1.52 12.20
N LEU A 802 1.01 -1.48 13.29
CA LEU A 802 2.38 -2.01 13.48
C LEU A 802 2.45 -3.39 14.18
N ALA A 803 2.88 -4.50 13.55
CA ALA A 803 3.13 -5.80 14.23
C ALA A 803 4.07 -6.75 13.45
N TYR A 804 5.38 -6.59 13.69
CA TYR A 804 6.50 -7.43 13.22
C TYR A 804 6.15 -8.87 12.83
N TYR A 805 6.49 -9.31 11.60
CA TYR A 805 7.12 -10.63 11.34
C TYR A 805 7.87 -10.68 9.99
N GLY A 806 8.76 -9.71 9.77
CA GLY A 806 9.83 -9.85 8.79
C GLY A 806 10.87 -10.87 9.26
N ARG A 807 10.56 -12.17 9.18
CA ARG A 807 11.62 -13.19 9.14
C ARG A 807 12.29 -13.05 7.77
N SER A 808 13.49 -12.45 7.77
CA SER A 808 14.56 -12.98 6.93
C SER A 808 14.65 -14.49 7.15
N GLU A 809 15.06 -15.27 6.14
CA GLU A 809 15.28 -16.72 6.27
C GLU A 809 16.30 -17.07 7.38
N PRO A 810 16.65 -18.35 7.63
CA PRO A 810 17.97 -18.70 8.20
C PRO A 810 19.10 -17.99 7.41
N SER A 811 19.37 -16.75 7.79
CA SER A 811 20.20 -15.78 7.09
C SER A 811 21.56 -15.72 7.77
N GLY A 812 22.31 -16.79 7.64
CA GLY A 812 23.61 -16.94 8.27
C GLY A 812 23.93 -18.40 8.51
N ASN A 813 25.11 -18.81 8.06
CA ASN A 813 25.58 -20.18 8.17
C ASN A 813 26.37 -20.33 9.47
N ALA A 814 26.31 -21.51 10.07
CA ALA A 814 27.31 -21.96 11.02
C ALA A 814 27.81 -23.36 10.63
N SER A 815 29.06 -23.65 10.99
CA SER A 815 29.74 -24.90 10.67
C SER A 815 30.48 -25.37 11.92
N LEU A 816 30.14 -26.56 12.39
CA LEU A 816 30.77 -27.21 13.54
C LEU A 816 31.53 -28.43 13.03
N SER A 817 32.85 -28.39 13.09
CA SER A 817 33.70 -29.52 12.68
C SER A 817 34.64 -29.94 13.79
N PHE A 818 34.98 -31.23 13.79
CA PHE A 818 35.91 -31.81 14.74
C PHE A 818 37.08 -32.42 13.95
N THR A 819 38.27 -31.86 14.13
CA THR A 819 39.46 -32.25 13.36
C THR A 819 40.69 -32.23 14.27
N GLY A 820 41.46 -33.33 14.31
CA GLY A 820 42.77 -33.37 14.96
C GLY A 820 42.76 -33.03 16.47
N GLY A 821 41.71 -33.38 17.20
CA GLY A 821 41.57 -33.05 18.63
C GLY A 821 41.13 -31.60 18.89
N LYS A 822 40.65 -30.87 17.88
CA LYS A 822 40.03 -29.55 18.03
C LYS A 822 38.55 -29.58 17.65
N MET A 823 37.75 -28.77 18.34
CA MET A 823 36.45 -28.30 17.88
C MET A 823 36.67 -26.99 17.12
N ILE A 824 36.07 -26.85 15.95
CA ILE A 824 36.08 -25.63 15.14
C ILE A 824 34.64 -25.22 14.91
N LEU A 825 34.26 -24.05 15.42
CA LEU A 825 32.96 -23.42 15.21
C LEU A 825 33.17 -22.16 14.36
N GLU A 826 32.70 -22.22 13.13
CA GLU A 826 32.66 -21.12 12.17
C GLU A 826 31.24 -20.55 12.16
N ILE A 827 31.09 -19.23 12.31
CA ILE A 827 29.79 -18.53 12.24
C ILE A 827 29.91 -17.40 11.23
N GLU A 828 29.02 -17.39 10.24
CA GLU A 828 28.87 -16.38 9.18
C GLU A 828 27.47 -15.75 9.29
N PRO A 829 27.26 -14.75 10.18
CA PRO A 829 25.93 -14.36 10.63
C PRO A 829 25.33 -13.19 9.82
N PHE A 830 24.70 -13.48 8.69
CA PHE A 830 24.05 -12.51 7.78
C PHE A 830 22.69 -11.97 8.29
N PHE A 831 22.63 -11.43 9.50
CA PHE A 831 21.38 -10.96 10.11
C PHE A 831 21.04 -9.52 9.75
N GLY A 832 20.32 -9.37 8.65
CA GLY A 832 19.66 -8.13 8.26
C GLY A 832 18.27 -7.96 8.87
N ALA A 833 17.95 -6.71 9.23
CA ALA A 833 16.62 -6.26 9.58
C ALA A 833 16.38 -4.81 9.10
N GLU A 834 15.12 -4.46 8.89
CA GLU A 834 14.72 -3.07 8.59
C GLU A 834 15.00 -2.17 9.80
N CYS A 835 15.63 -1.02 9.56
CA CYS A 835 16.05 -0.03 10.55
C CYS A 835 15.63 1.37 10.08
N VAL A 836 15.29 2.28 11.00
CA VAL A 836 15.16 3.70 10.65
C VAL A 836 16.57 4.26 10.48
N VAL A 837 16.86 4.87 9.33
CA VAL A 837 18.14 5.52 9.04
C VAL A 837 17.89 7.00 8.77
N GLY A 838 18.41 7.87 9.62
CA GLY A 838 18.44 9.32 9.44
C GLY A 838 19.81 9.78 8.94
N THR A 839 19.85 10.56 7.87
CA THR A 839 21.06 11.25 7.41
C THR A 839 20.83 12.74 7.26
N TYR A 840 21.70 13.53 7.88
CA TYR A 840 21.82 14.96 7.73
C TYR A 840 23.17 15.26 7.10
N GLU A 841 23.20 15.99 6.00
CA GLU A 841 24.43 16.43 5.36
C GLU A 841 24.43 17.93 5.22
N LYS A 842 25.58 18.56 5.41
CA LYS A 842 25.77 19.98 5.16
C LYS A 842 27.13 20.19 4.54
N ASN A 843 27.17 20.83 3.38
CA ASN A 843 28.39 21.20 2.69
C ASN A 843 28.30 22.66 2.24
N GLY A 844 29.03 23.54 2.95
CA GLY A 844 28.95 24.98 2.82
C GLY A 844 27.56 25.52 3.20
N SER A 845 26.89 26.13 2.22
CA SER A 845 25.53 26.68 2.35
C SER A 845 24.43 25.67 2.04
N ARG A 846 24.74 24.54 1.40
CA ARG A 846 23.76 23.49 1.07
C ARG A 846 23.63 22.52 2.25
N SER A 847 22.40 22.12 2.56
CA SER A 847 22.13 21.03 3.52
C SER A 847 20.99 20.14 3.05
N SER A 848 21.15 18.83 3.21
CA SER A 848 20.11 17.82 3.02
C SER A 848 19.73 17.22 4.38
N ASN A 849 18.51 16.71 4.50
CA ASN A 849 18.08 15.88 5.61
C ASN A 849 17.15 14.80 5.05
N ARG A 850 17.42 13.54 5.39
CA ARG A 850 16.65 12.37 4.96
C ARG A 850 16.42 11.49 6.18
N ALA A 851 15.28 10.81 6.20
CA ALA A 851 15.04 9.72 7.12
C ALA A 851 14.20 8.68 6.38
N GLU A 852 14.66 7.44 6.36
CA GLU A 852 14.08 6.36 5.53
C GLU A 852 14.28 5.01 6.22
N THR A 853 13.51 3.99 5.82
CA THR A 853 13.74 2.62 6.27
C THR A 853 14.78 1.96 5.38
N ARG A 854 15.84 1.39 5.96
CA ARG A 854 16.82 0.56 5.24
C ARG A 854 16.96 -0.80 5.90
N PHE A 855 17.15 -1.84 5.10
CA PHE A 855 17.59 -3.14 5.58
C PHE A 855 19.10 -3.07 5.89
N LEU A 856 19.48 -3.20 7.17
CA LEU A 856 20.87 -3.17 7.63
C LEU A 856 21.23 -4.50 8.28
N SER A 857 22.43 -5.02 7.98
CA SER A 857 22.97 -6.23 8.62
C SER A 857 23.72 -5.91 9.91
N LEU A 858 23.65 -6.83 10.88
CA LEU A 858 24.55 -6.88 12.05
C LEU A 858 26.00 -6.59 11.66
N LEU A 859 26.43 -7.15 10.54
CA LEU A 859 27.80 -7.06 10.03
C LEU A 859 27.98 -6.07 8.86
N ASP A 860 26.99 -5.24 8.54
CA ASP A 860 27.12 -4.26 7.46
C ASP A 860 28.21 -3.23 7.82
N GLY A 861 29.28 -3.19 7.04
CA GLY A 861 30.48 -2.40 7.34
C GLY A 861 31.35 -2.93 8.49
N VAL A 862 31.22 -4.19 8.91
CA VAL A 862 32.02 -4.81 9.99
C VAL A 862 32.94 -5.90 9.43
N TYR A 863 34.22 -5.83 9.79
CA TYR A 863 35.23 -6.82 9.42
C TYR A 863 35.96 -7.33 10.68
N PRO A 864 36.23 -8.64 10.83
CA PRO A 864 35.79 -9.73 9.95
C PRO A 864 34.27 -9.97 10.02
N SER A 865 33.71 -10.46 8.92
CA SER A 865 32.30 -10.86 8.82
C SER A 865 32.06 -12.36 9.13
N GLU A 866 33.12 -13.09 9.46
CA GLU A 866 33.10 -14.51 9.84
C GLU A 866 33.85 -14.66 11.19
N PHE A 867 33.25 -15.39 12.13
CA PHE A 867 33.82 -15.64 13.45
C PHE A 867 34.24 -17.09 13.59
N ARG A 868 35.55 -17.31 13.69
CA ARG A 868 36.15 -18.65 13.84
C ARG A 868 36.62 -18.88 15.26
N VAL A 869 35.93 -19.77 15.96
CA VAL A 869 36.28 -20.32 17.27
C VAL A 869 37.01 -21.64 17.06
N ILE A 870 38.07 -21.88 17.84
CA ILE A 870 38.84 -23.13 17.83
C ILE A 870 39.16 -23.49 19.28
N GLU A 871 38.59 -24.59 19.77
CA GLU A 871 38.74 -25.08 21.14
C GLU A 871 39.34 -26.50 21.15
N ASP A 872 39.89 -26.94 22.27
CA ASP A 872 40.32 -28.32 22.47
C ASP A 872 39.14 -29.29 22.62
N ASN A 873 39.22 -30.44 21.96
CA ASN A 873 38.23 -31.50 21.98
C ASN A 873 38.91 -32.86 22.24
N ASP A 874 38.72 -33.38 23.45
CA ASP A 874 39.16 -34.70 23.90
C ASP A 874 38.25 -35.86 23.46
N GLY A 875 37.11 -35.56 22.79
CA GLY A 875 36.10 -36.52 22.36
C GLY A 875 35.07 -36.89 23.43
N THR A 876 35.18 -36.36 24.65
CA THR A 876 34.34 -36.71 25.82
C THR A 876 33.40 -35.57 26.26
N GLN A 877 33.58 -34.36 25.74
CA GLN A 877 32.79 -33.18 26.11
C GLN A 877 31.41 -33.19 25.44
N ASP A 878 30.34 -33.28 26.25
CA ASP A 878 28.95 -33.16 25.81
C ASP A 878 28.56 -31.73 25.40
N TYR A 879 29.33 -30.72 25.82
CA TYR A 879 29.10 -29.32 25.47
C TYR A 879 30.39 -28.48 25.46
N TYR A 880 30.36 -27.39 24.70
CA TYR A 880 31.37 -26.35 24.61
C TYR A 880 30.70 -25.01 24.92
N GLU A 881 31.25 -24.21 25.82
CA GLU A 881 30.75 -22.86 26.09
C GLU A 881 31.93 -21.90 26.30
N GLY A 882 31.81 -20.66 25.81
CA GLY A 882 32.93 -19.74 25.81
C GLY A 882 32.57 -18.31 25.40
N THR A 883 33.57 -17.44 25.41
CA THR A 883 33.48 -16.06 24.97
C THR A 883 34.81 -15.64 24.36
N LYS A 884 34.76 -15.01 23.19
CA LYS A 884 35.93 -14.62 22.40
C LYS A 884 35.69 -13.23 21.85
N THR A 885 36.56 -12.30 22.24
CA THR A 885 36.71 -11.00 21.57
C THR A 885 37.50 -11.20 20.29
N PHE A 886 37.04 -10.55 19.23
CA PHE A 886 37.74 -10.35 17.97
C PHE A 886 38.00 -8.86 17.81
N ASP A 887 39.26 -8.50 17.61
CA ASP A 887 39.63 -7.16 17.14
C ASP A 887 39.13 -7.01 15.70
N GLY A 888 38.35 -5.96 15.45
CA GLY A 888 37.69 -5.73 14.18
C GLY A 888 37.76 -4.28 13.73
N LEU A 889 37.20 -4.05 12.55
CA LEU A 889 37.21 -2.78 11.84
C LEU A 889 35.78 -2.45 11.43
N GLY A 890 35.23 -1.37 11.98
CA GLY A 890 33.92 -0.85 11.64
C GLY A 890 34.02 0.30 10.63
N ASN A 891 32.99 0.42 9.79
CA ASN A 891 32.79 1.52 8.85
C ASN A 891 31.36 2.04 9.02
N LEU A 892 31.18 3.36 9.04
CA LEU A 892 29.86 4.01 9.10
C LEU A 892 29.85 5.24 8.19
N PRO A 893 28.69 5.64 7.63
CA PRO A 893 28.62 6.84 6.80
C PRO A 893 29.26 8.06 7.46
N PHE A 894 30.01 8.81 6.66
CA PHE A 894 30.81 9.98 7.03
C PHE A 894 32.03 9.72 7.94
N VAL A 895 32.22 8.53 8.54
CA VAL A 895 33.36 8.25 9.41
C VAL A 895 34.21 7.13 8.80
N PRO A 896 35.46 7.42 8.38
CA PRO A 896 36.33 6.38 7.84
C PRO A 896 36.67 5.34 8.90
N GLN A 897 36.98 4.13 8.43
CA GLN A 897 37.38 2.93 9.16
C GLN A 897 37.95 3.19 10.58
N PHE A 898 37.29 2.60 11.58
CA PHE A 898 37.60 2.71 12.99
C PHE A 898 37.73 1.35 13.66
N ASP A 899 38.49 1.29 14.75
CA ASP A 899 38.69 0.08 15.55
C ASP A 899 37.39 -0.30 16.30
N LEU A 900 37.07 -1.58 16.30
CA LEU A 900 35.79 -2.13 16.75
C LEU A 900 36.02 -3.41 17.57
N GLU A 901 35.43 -3.51 18.75
CA GLU A 901 35.42 -4.77 19.51
C GLU A 901 34.19 -5.60 19.10
N VAL A 902 34.40 -6.86 18.68
CA VAL A 902 33.30 -7.81 18.46
C VAL A 902 33.42 -8.98 19.43
N VAL A 903 32.48 -9.08 20.36
CA VAL A 903 32.42 -10.15 21.37
C VAL A 903 31.41 -11.20 20.92
N LEU A 904 31.89 -12.40 20.61
CA LEU A 904 31.06 -13.59 20.41
C LEU A 904 31.05 -14.41 21.71
N LYS A 905 29.86 -14.68 22.24
CA LYS A 905 29.60 -15.74 23.24
C LYS A 905 28.89 -16.89 22.55
N TRP A 906 29.24 -18.13 22.89
CA TRP A 906 28.58 -19.32 22.35
C TRP A 906 28.43 -20.39 23.42
N ARG A 907 27.45 -21.25 23.20
CA ARG A 907 27.17 -22.43 24.00
C ARG A 907 26.58 -23.50 23.11
N VAL A 908 27.32 -24.57 22.80
CA VAL A 908 26.94 -25.61 21.83
C VAL A 908 27.03 -26.98 22.50
N TRP A 909 25.97 -27.81 22.43
CA TRP A 909 25.89 -29.10 23.12
C TRP A 909 25.29 -30.21 22.26
N ARG A 910 25.73 -31.44 22.56
CA ARG A 910 25.26 -32.67 21.93
C ARG A 910 23.96 -33.12 22.59
N ASN A 911 23.02 -33.63 21.81
CA ASN A 911 21.63 -33.76 22.27
C ASN A 911 21.25 -35.11 22.92
N ASN A 912 22.19 -35.81 23.58
CA ASN A 912 21.86 -36.93 24.46
C ASN A 912 23.00 -37.27 25.45
N PRO A 913 22.78 -37.19 26.79
CA PRO A 913 21.64 -36.55 27.46
C PRO A 913 21.78 -35.01 27.44
N PRO A 914 20.68 -34.24 27.43
CA PRO A 914 20.78 -32.79 27.54
C PRO A 914 21.48 -32.36 28.84
N PRO A 915 22.40 -31.38 28.82
CA PRO A 915 23.02 -30.88 30.04
C PRO A 915 21.95 -30.35 31.00
N LYS A 916 22.06 -30.72 32.28
CA LYS A 916 21.14 -30.25 33.33
C LYS A 916 21.30 -28.74 33.49
N ASN A 917 20.38 -27.96 32.92
CA ASN A 917 20.33 -26.51 33.15
C ASN A 917 20.24 -26.22 34.65
N LYS A 918 21.24 -25.51 35.17
CA LYS A 918 21.29 -25.07 36.58
C LYS A 918 20.50 -23.79 36.84
N THR A 919 20.10 -23.09 35.79
CA THR A 919 19.69 -21.68 35.81
C THR A 919 18.63 -21.36 34.74
N ARG A 920 17.47 -22.03 34.81
CA ARG A 920 16.22 -21.59 34.16
C ARG A 920 15.02 -22.12 34.93
#